data_AF-A0A7W9JKG9-F1
#
_entry.id   AF-A0A7W9JKG9-F1
#
_cell.length_a   1.000
_cell.length_b   1.000
_cell.length_c   1.000
_cell.angle_alpha   90.00
_cell.angle_beta   90.00
_cell.angle_gamma   90.00
#
_symmetry.space_group_name_H-M   'P 1'
#
loop_
_entity.id
_entity.type
_entity.pdbx_description
1 polymer ?
#
loop_
_entity_poly.entity_id
_entity_poly.type
_entity_poly.pdbx_seq_one_letter_code
_entity_poly.pdbx_strand_id
1 'polypeptide(L)'
;MIQHPHRARRFRALAAAVSGVGLIAAPLAAPAFAAPAQELQVSSAQGEAKVTESFEDGRYFVVLKGQPSVTYSGGVEGFAPTAAEGEKFVVDRPEVAKYEQHLRVEQEAVASVAGAEVGMQFSRALNAFVAELTADQARSLEKDERVLAVVKDEQQAPDYSSSEFLGLPGPDGTWNSTYGGAENAGKGVVVGVIDTGIHPDNPFIEGQPLQPLSGSPVVGEPYLTQDGRAAVLKADGSTAFADCETGPGFPAESCTDKLIGAYAFSDDFEQFVPVNQRHPEERISPLGVFSHGTHVATTILGNTDVEQVIDGTSFGVGNGVAPAANLISYKVCWEDNDPNTGGCYGSASVAAVEQAIENNVDVLNYSISGSNTTIVDPVALAFRAAAEAGIFVAASGGNSGPTANTVNHSSPWLTTVAAETFSNELTATVEFEDGTKYRGASSAGTGVGPAEVIHASEVASGDAEAARLCLPGSLTAEAADKIVLCERGQNARVEKSEVVAEAGGIGMILVNTPTGSLDADVHSVPTVHINDTDGVIEKVKANDLTATIVRGDTTGLPQDPLPQIAGFSSRGPSNAVNQEFLKPDVAAPGVNVIAGVSPLDPDYNGNEFGLMSGTSMASPNLAGMAALLVGKETDWSPMAVKSALMTTAGDVYNADGSVNADNFATGAGSADPKAAARPGLVYESDARQWDGLLLGEIAGRDVNVPSVVIPDLVNDATVTRTVTATQAGTWAFDADVPGFEITASPSTVSLAEGESAEVTLTVTRTDAELNQWVHGSMSWVRPAAQSVTSPVTLRAMAADVTSHVEGQGPSGSTTVEITPGFTGEMTPSIVGLAKAETSETTKVPGANASTVENASSMVREVTVGEGVEALNLSITAGASSADWDLYVITPAGRQISAATAAASESLTINNPAPGRYLVIGYLYSTADGGPDTATFESLQLTGDAGNLTVTPNPVPVTSGLETEAELAWSGLTEGVWRGVVTWAPGVTTTVTVTVGAGGGPVDPTPETCDVVDFRDNPEGSQYYSAVRWMQCEGITTGFADGTYRKHADISRGQSLAFMHRYLDPEFTAPATSPFRDVEVGSTFYEAITWAAATGVTKGYSDNTFKQYQDVTRAEFAAFVFRAVGDEDFQVPAESPFTDLMPGQTHYQAITWMESEGLLKGYQDGSFGVAKPITRGEVAVIMERVDAMMQEG
;
A
#
# COMPACT_ATOMS: atom_id res chain seq x y z
N MET A 1 -60.91 -32.63 2.31
CA MET A 1 -61.18 -33.35 3.57
C MET A 1 -60.73 -32.43 4.69
N ILE A 2 -61.68 -31.94 5.50
CA ILE A 2 -61.55 -31.35 6.85
C ILE A 2 -60.67 -30.07 6.92
N GLN A 3 -61.24 -28.87 6.79
CA GLN A 3 -61.86 -28.03 7.83
C GLN A 3 -60.87 -27.34 8.81
N HIS A 4 -60.74 -26.01 8.61
CA HIS A 4 -60.57 -24.88 9.56
C HIS A 4 -60.92 -25.14 11.05
N PRO A 5 -60.45 -24.34 12.07
CA PRO A 5 -60.54 -22.86 12.04
C PRO A 5 -59.61 -21.96 12.92
N HIS A 6 -59.64 -20.67 12.55
CA HIS A 6 -59.67 -19.39 13.32
C HIS A 6 -59.55 -19.38 14.86
N ARG A 7 -58.93 -18.39 15.54
CA ARG A 7 -59.39 -16.98 15.78
C ARG A 7 -58.28 -16.19 16.55
N ALA A 8 -57.91 -14.95 16.19
CA ALA A 8 -58.35 -13.63 16.74
C ALA A 8 -58.33 -13.50 18.28
N ARG A 9 -57.64 -12.53 18.94
CA ARG A 9 -58.01 -11.08 19.06
C ARG A 9 -56.96 -10.24 19.85
N ARG A 10 -56.93 -8.94 19.52
CA ARG A 10 -56.26 -7.77 20.15
C ARG A 10 -56.77 -7.40 21.56
N PHE A 11 -55.94 -6.79 22.44
CA PHE A 11 -56.01 -5.38 22.96
C PHE A 11 -55.27 -5.15 24.31
N ARG A 12 -54.51 -4.02 24.37
CA ARG A 12 -54.20 -3.01 25.44
C ARG A 12 -54.82 -3.22 26.86
N ALA A 13 -54.32 -2.74 28.02
CA ALA A 13 -53.27 -1.81 28.47
C ALA A 13 -53.27 -1.73 30.03
N LEU A 14 -52.24 -1.08 30.60
CA LEU A 14 -52.16 -0.28 31.85
C LEU A 14 -51.99 -0.92 33.27
N ALA A 15 -50.84 -0.57 33.88
CA ALA A 15 -50.64 0.23 35.11
C ALA A 15 -50.51 -0.39 36.54
N ALA A 16 -49.40 0.05 37.19
CA ALA A 16 -49.19 0.50 38.59
C ALA A 16 -49.17 -0.55 39.74
N ALA A 17 -48.01 -0.76 40.40
CA ALA A 17 -47.46 -0.09 41.63
C ALA A 17 -47.80 -0.93 42.91
N VAL A 18 -47.00 -1.11 43.98
CA VAL A 18 -46.28 -0.17 44.88
C VAL A 18 -45.37 -0.98 45.85
N SER A 19 -44.15 -0.50 46.02
CA SER A 19 -43.31 -0.22 47.22
C SER A 19 -43.31 -1.03 48.52
N GLY A 20 -42.11 -1.08 49.12
CA GLY A 20 -41.85 -1.09 50.57
C GLY A 20 -40.54 -0.35 50.90
N VAL A 21 -40.64 0.77 51.64
CA VAL A 21 -39.55 1.59 52.21
C VAL A 21 -39.76 1.68 53.72
N GLY A 22 -38.67 1.76 54.49
CA GLY A 22 -38.65 2.20 55.89
C GLY A 22 -37.48 3.14 56.18
N LEU A 23 -37.79 4.44 56.29
CA LEU A 23 -36.98 5.61 56.69
C LEU A 23 -36.54 5.56 58.19
N ILE A 24 -35.76 6.47 58.83
CA ILE A 24 -35.75 7.95 58.82
C ILE A 24 -34.46 8.48 59.52
N ALA A 25 -33.87 9.59 59.03
CA ALA A 25 -33.73 10.90 59.72
C ALA A 25 -32.54 11.77 59.23
N ALA A 26 -32.79 13.07 59.11
CA ALA A 26 -31.97 14.15 58.51
C ALA A 26 -31.51 15.17 59.61
N PRO A 27 -31.07 16.43 59.33
CA PRO A 27 -29.92 16.93 58.54
C PRO A 27 -29.11 18.09 59.22
N LEU A 28 -28.12 18.61 58.47
CA LEU A 28 -27.53 19.98 58.36
C LEU A 28 -26.22 20.38 59.09
N ALA A 29 -25.26 20.79 58.21
CA ALA A 29 -24.31 21.93 58.24
C ALA A 29 -22.82 21.73 58.68
N ALA A 30 -21.94 21.68 57.66
CA ALA A 30 -20.55 22.22 57.43
C ALA A 30 -19.47 22.26 58.55
N PRO A 31 -18.15 22.41 58.26
CA PRO A 31 -17.37 22.38 57.01
C PRO A 31 -16.23 21.33 57.01
N ALA A 32 -15.48 21.26 55.91
CA ALA A 32 -14.29 20.43 55.71
C ALA A 32 -13.13 20.79 56.67
N PHE A 33 -12.49 19.77 57.24
CA PHE A 33 -11.09 19.75 57.70
C PHE A 33 -10.57 18.29 57.68
N ALA A 34 -9.28 18.16 57.42
CA ALA A 34 -8.56 16.98 56.97
C ALA A 34 -8.16 15.94 58.06
N ALA A 35 -7.59 14.83 57.56
CA ALA A 35 -6.75 13.80 58.21
C ALA A 35 -7.47 12.61 58.89
N PRO A 36 -6.86 11.40 59.01
CA PRO A 36 -5.45 11.05 58.75
C PRO A 36 -5.21 9.91 57.74
N ALA A 37 -3.97 9.85 57.24
CA ALA A 37 -3.41 8.71 56.53
C ALA A 37 -3.39 7.47 57.44
N GLN A 38 -3.95 6.36 56.96
CA GLN A 38 -3.80 5.05 57.58
C GLN A 38 -2.83 4.21 56.75
N GLU A 39 -1.60 4.17 57.28
CA GLU A 39 -0.65 3.05 57.30
C GLU A 39 -0.88 1.93 56.27
N LEU A 40 -0.07 1.96 55.20
CA LEU A 40 0.37 0.76 54.51
C LEU A 40 1.11 -0.13 55.52
N GLN A 41 0.46 -1.19 55.96
CA GLN A 41 1.12 -2.28 56.65
C GLN A 41 2.07 -2.99 55.68
N VAL A 42 3.34 -2.59 55.70
CA VAL A 42 4.42 -3.39 55.14
C VAL A 42 4.67 -4.55 56.10
N SER A 43 4.13 -5.71 55.75
CA SER A 43 4.48 -6.98 56.38
C SER A 43 5.98 -7.22 56.21
N SER A 44 6.70 -7.16 57.33
CA SER A 44 8.07 -7.65 57.46
C SER A 44 8.12 -9.16 57.24
N ALA A 45 8.36 -9.59 56.00
CA ALA A 45 8.91 -10.91 55.73
C ALA A 45 10.42 -10.75 55.55
N GLN A 46 11.17 -11.07 56.61
CA GLN A 46 12.59 -11.36 56.52
C GLN A 46 12.79 -12.53 55.56
N GLY A 47 13.30 -12.24 54.36
CA GLY A 47 13.90 -13.21 53.46
C GLY A 47 15.17 -12.58 52.91
N GLU A 48 16.33 -13.12 53.27
CA GLU A 48 17.59 -12.80 52.61
C GLU A 48 17.43 -13.10 51.11
N ALA A 49 17.25 -12.07 50.28
CA ALA A 49 17.36 -12.19 48.84
C ALA A 49 18.85 -12.32 48.49
N LYS A 50 19.44 -13.48 48.76
CA LYS A 50 20.63 -13.93 48.02
C LYS A 50 20.14 -14.49 46.70
N VAL A 51 20.09 -13.65 45.68
CA VAL A 51 20.05 -14.12 44.29
C VAL A 51 21.37 -14.87 44.10
N THR A 52 21.31 -16.17 43.86
CA THR A 52 22.53 -16.95 43.57
C THR A 52 22.88 -16.70 42.11
N GLU A 53 23.46 -15.53 41.80
CA GLU A 53 23.99 -15.25 40.47
C GLU A 53 25.31 -16.00 40.28
N SER A 54 25.45 -16.66 39.13
CA SER A 54 26.76 -17.05 38.63
C SER A 54 27.45 -15.78 38.11
N PHE A 55 28.43 -15.25 38.86
CA PHE A 55 29.26 -14.15 38.38
C PHE A 55 30.20 -14.60 37.25
N GLU A 56 30.45 -13.69 36.31
CA GLU A 56 31.45 -13.78 35.24
C GLU A 56 32.53 -12.70 35.46
N ASP A 57 33.59 -12.72 34.66
CA ASP A 57 34.56 -11.61 34.64
C ASP A 57 33.93 -10.41 33.92
N GLY A 58 34.01 -9.21 34.51
CA GLY A 58 33.45 -8.00 33.92
C GLY A 58 33.37 -6.81 34.86
N ARG A 59 32.65 -5.78 34.44
CA ARG A 59 32.47 -4.54 35.19
C ARG A 59 31.24 -4.62 36.10
N TYR A 60 31.40 -4.26 37.37
CA TYR A 60 30.33 -4.37 38.37
C TYR A 60 30.23 -3.15 39.27
N PHE A 61 29.00 -2.78 39.63
CA PHE A 61 28.68 -2.01 40.81
C PHE A 61 28.76 -2.88 42.07
N VAL A 62 29.45 -2.38 43.08
CA VAL A 62 29.46 -2.95 44.44
C VAL A 62 28.75 -1.96 45.35
N VAL A 63 27.50 -2.24 45.67
CA VAL A 63 26.64 -1.40 46.49
C VAL A 63 26.82 -1.77 47.95
N LEU A 64 27.13 -0.81 48.82
CA LEU A 64 27.33 -1.00 50.25
C LEU A 64 26.05 -0.69 51.03
N LYS A 65 25.87 -1.32 52.20
CA LYS A 65 24.69 -1.16 53.07
C LYS A 65 24.58 0.20 53.75
N GLY A 66 25.68 0.94 53.87
CA GLY A 66 25.69 2.26 54.51
C GLY A 66 24.88 3.28 53.71
N GLN A 67 24.11 4.15 54.38
CA GLN A 67 23.30 5.16 53.71
C GLN A 67 24.18 6.17 52.94
N PRO A 68 23.82 6.56 51.71
CA PRO A 68 24.50 7.63 50.99
C PRO A 68 24.25 9.01 51.63
N SER A 69 25.10 9.99 51.33
CA SER A 69 25.11 11.29 52.03
C SER A 69 23.80 12.08 51.89
N VAL A 70 23.02 11.91 50.82
CA VAL A 70 21.72 12.58 50.68
C VAL A 70 20.68 12.06 51.67
N THR A 71 20.70 10.77 51.97
CA THR A 71 19.69 10.11 52.82
C THR A 71 20.21 9.78 54.22
N TYR A 72 21.44 10.18 54.55
CA TYR A 72 22.05 9.84 55.82
C TYR A 72 21.49 10.67 56.98
N SER A 73 20.69 10.02 57.81
CA SER A 73 20.00 10.63 58.96
C SER A 73 20.79 10.57 60.27
N GLY A 74 22.07 10.23 60.23
CA GLY A 74 22.88 9.95 61.42
C GLY A 74 22.89 8.46 61.81
N GLY A 75 23.73 8.10 62.78
CA GLY A 75 23.82 6.73 63.31
C GLY A 75 25.22 6.11 63.21
N VAL A 76 26.13 6.70 62.44
CA VAL A 76 27.56 6.33 62.43
C VAL A 76 28.32 7.18 63.46
N GLU A 77 29.06 6.51 64.34
CA GLU A 77 29.84 7.16 65.39
C GLU A 77 30.86 8.16 64.79
N GLY A 78 30.80 9.42 65.24
CA GLY A 78 31.69 10.48 64.76
C GLY A 78 31.20 11.29 63.55
N PHE A 79 30.02 10.97 63.01
CA PHE A 79 29.40 11.66 61.87
C PHE A 79 27.98 12.13 62.18
N ALA A 80 27.77 13.44 62.13
CA ALA A 80 26.45 14.05 62.27
C ALA A 80 25.58 13.77 61.02
N PRO A 81 24.24 13.80 61.14
CA PRO A 81 23.34 13.76 59.99
C PRO A 81 23.73 14.81 58.96
N THR A 82 23.65 14.46 57.68
CA THR A 82 24.03 15.34 56.56
C THR A 82 22.93 16.32 56.17
N ALA A 83 21.70 16.06 56.59
CA ALA A 83 20.58 16.99 56.61
C ALA A 83 19.76 16.80 57.89
N ALA A 84 19.14 17.86 58.40
CA ALA A 84 18.15 17.74 59.46
C ALA A 84 16.83 17.19 58.90
N GLU A 85 16.04 16.51 59.72
CA GLU A 85 14.76 15.94 59.31
C GLU A 85 13.83 17.02 58.74
N GLY A 86 13.47 16.91 57.45
CA GLY A 86 12.64 17.89 56.73
C GLY A 86 13.39 19.06 56.08
N GLU A 87 14.72 19.14 56.16
CA GLU A 87 15.52 20.15 55.46
C GLU A 87 15.97 19.71 54.06
N LYS A 88 16.10 20.67 53.14
CA LYS A 88 16.72 20.44 51.83
C LYS A 88 18.20 20.11 52.00
N PHE A 89 18.69 19.06 51.33
CA PHE A 89 20.10 18.70 51.31
C PHE A 89 20.96 19.84 50.74
N VAL A 90 22.04 20.20 51.43
CA VAL A 90 22.98 21.27 51.04
C VAL A 90 24.37 20.67 50.88
N VAL A 91 24.86 20.62 49.64
CA VAL A 91 26.12 19.97 49.25
C VAL A 91 27.34 20.50 50.02
N ASP A 92 27.40 21.80 50.30
CA ASP A 92 28.60 22.45 50.84
C ASP A 92 28.72 22.40 52.37
N ARG A 93 27.85 21.65 53.05
CA ARG A 93 27.94 21.49 54.51
C ARG A 93 29.20 20.66 54.88
N PRO A 94 30.00 21.10 55.88
CA PRO A 94 31.17 20.33 56.33
C PRO A 94 30.87 18.88 56.71
N GLU A 95 29.65 18.64 57.22
CA GLU A 95 29.16 17.32 57.61
C GLU A 95 28.99 16.39 56.39
N VAL A 96 28.54 16.92 55.25
CA VAL A 96 28.41 16.20 53.97
C VAL A 96 29.78 15.78 53.46
N ALA A 97 30.72 16.72 53.35
CA ALA A 97 32.08 16.41 52.88
C ALA A 97 32.79 15.40 53.80
N LYS A 98 32.61 15.54 55.12
CA LYS A 98 33.20 14.61 56.10
C LYS A 98 32.62 13.20 55.98
N TYR A 99 31.30 13.08 55.81
CA TYR A 99 30.64 11.78 55.68
C TYR A 99 30.93 11.13 54.33
N GLU A 100 30.94 11.89 53.23
CA GLU A 100 31.32 11.36 51.90
C GLU A 100 32.76 10.84 51.88
N GLN A 101 33.70 11.51 52.56
CA GLN A 101 35.07 11.00 52.70
C GLN A 101 35.12 9.68 53.48
N HIS A 102 34.29 9.54 54.51
CA HIS A 102 34.19 8.28 55.26
C HIS A 102 33.67 7.14 54.38
N LEU A 103 32.62 7.37 53.60
CA LEU A 103 32.10 6.37 52.67
C LEU A 103 33.14 5.93 51.64
N ARG A 104 33.93 6.87 51.10
CA ARG A 104 35.01 6.53 50.14
C ARG A 104 36.09 5.65 50.77
N VAL A 105 36.48 5.93 52.02
CA VAL A 105 37.44 5.09 52.76
C VAL A 105 36.86 3.69 53.01
N GLU A 106 35.56 3.58 53.33
CA GLU A 106 34.91 2.28 53.47
C GLU A 106 34.83 1.50 52.15
N GLN A 107 34.54 2.18 51.04
CA GLN A 107 34.51 1.58 49.71
C GLN A 107 35.88 1.00 49.31
N GLU A 108 36.97 1.74 49.53
CA GLU A 108 38.33 1.23 49.32
C GLU A 108 38.65 0.03 50.23
N ALA A 109 38.22 0.10 51.49
CA ALA A 109 38.42 -1.01 52.43
C ALA A 109 37.64 -2.27 52.01
N VAL A 110 36.43 -2.13 51.45
CA VAL A 110 35.65 -3.25 50.91
C VAL A 110 36.31 -3.81 49.65
N ALA A 111 36.69 -2.96 48.69
CA ALA A 111 37.37 -3.39 47.47
C ALA A 111 38.67 -4.17 47.75
N SER A 112 39.42 -3.74 48.77
CA SER A 112 40.67 -4.40 49.19
C SER A 112 40.48 -5.86 49.67
N VAL A 113 39.29 -6.24 50.14
CA VAL A 113 39.00 -7.61 50.60
C VAL A 113 39.10 -8.61 49.44
N ALA A 114 38.72 -8.21 48.23
CA ALA A 114 38.84 -9.02 47.03
C ALA A 114 40.05 -8.63 46.16
N GLY A 115 40.90 -7.71 46.62
CA GLY A 115 41.99 -7.16 45.81
C GLY A 115 41.49 -6.46 44.54
N ALA A 116 40.28 -5.91 44.56
CA ALA A 116 39.70 -5.16 43.46
C ALA A 116 40.23 -3.71 43.45
N GLU A 117 40.49 -3.17 42.26
CA GLU A 117 40.83 -1.75 42.10
C GLU A 117 39.54 -0.94 41.93
N VAL A 118 39.37 0.08 42.77
CA VAL A 118 38.21 0.97 42.70
C VAL A 118 38.37 1.91 41.51
N GLY A 119 37.47 1.83 40.53
CA GLY A 119 37.42 2.74 39.40
C GLY A 119 36.65 4.02 39.75
N MET A 120 35.32 3.93 39.80
CA MET A 120 34.45 5.06 40.14
C MET A 120 33.83 4.88 41.53
N GLN A 121 33.60 5.98 42.25
CA GLN A 121 33.01 5.98 43.59
C GLN A 121 31.81 6.92 43.69
N PHE A 122 30.75 6.42 44.29
CA PHE A 122 29.52 7.16 44.58
C PHE A 122 29.33 7.21 46.09
N SER A 123 29.14 8.41 46.62
CA SER A 123 28.92 8.62 48.06
C SER A 123 27.65 9.42 48.36
N ARG A 124 27.02 10.01 47.32
CA ARG A 124 26.02 11.07 47.49
C ARG A 124 24.59 10.59 47.30
N ALA A 125 24.29 10.04 46.14
CA ALA A 125 22.97 9.44 45.83
C ALA A 125 22.93 7.94 46.11
N LEU A 126 24.10 7.29 46.03
CA LEU A 126 24.30 5.86 46.22
C LEU A 126 25.63 5.68 46.96
N ASN A 127 25.73 4.68 47.84
CA ASN A 127 26.98 4.29 48.49
C ASN A 127 27.52 3.06 47.76
N ALA A 128 28.30 3.29 46.71
CA ALA A 128 28.78 2.21 45.85
C ALA A 128 30.10 2.58 45.18
N PHE A 129 30.78 1.58 44.62
CA PHE A 129 31.87 1.80 43.69
C PHE A 129 31.74 0.89 42.47
N VAL A 130 32.38 1.26 41.36
CA VAL A 130 32.54 0.41 40.17
C VAL A 130 33.95 -0.15 40.14
N ALA A 131 34.09 -1.42 39.82
CA ALA A 131 35.37 -2.07 39.58
C ALA A 131 35.25 -3.11 38.46
N GLU A 132 36.35 -3.33 37.76
CA GLU A 132 36.54 -4.54 36.95
C GLU A 132 36.82 -5.69 37.91
N LEU A 133 35.94 -6.70 37.92
CA LEU A 133 36.01 -7.84 38.82
C LEU A 133 36.07 -9.13 38.01
N THR A 134 36.92 -10.05 38.43
CA THR A 134 36.76 -11.46 38.06
C THR A 134 35.54 -12.06 38.75
N ALA A 135 35.01 -13.14 38.20
CA ALA A 135 33.91 -13.91 38.79
C ALA A 135 34.16 -14.28 40.27
N ASP A 136 35.41 -14.60 40.61
CA ASP A 136 35.82 -14.93 41.98
C ASP A 136 35.87 -13.70 42.88
N GLN A 137 36.27 -12.54 42.36
CA GLN A 137 36.26 -11.27 43.09
C GLN A 137 34.82 -10.79 43.35
N ALA A 138 33.94 -10.85 42.34
CA ALA A 138 32.53 -10.52 42.49
C ALA A 138 31.86 -11.42 43.55
N ARG A 139 32.10 -12.74 43.50
CA ARG A 139 31.62 -13.70 44.49
C ARG A 139 32.22 -13.49 45.89
N SER A 140 33.44 -12.97 45.98
CA SER A 140 34.08 -12.63 47.25
C SER A 140 33.45 -11.38 47.86
N LEU A 141 33.19 -10.36 47.05
CA LEU A 141 32.59 -9.10 47.50
C LEU A 141 31.11 -9.26 47.88
N GLU A 142 30.35 -10.08 47.15
CA GLU A 142 28.95 -10.40 47.47
C GLU A 142 28.81 -11.03 48.88
N LYS A 143 29.85 -11.71 49.36
CA LYS A 143 29.87 -12.33 50.70
C LYS A 143 30.31 -11.39 51.81
N ASP A 144 30.82 -10.20 51.51
CA ASP A 144 31.21 -9.23 52.53
C ASP A 144 29.96 -8.65 53.20
N GLU A 145 29.90 -8.69 54.54
CA GLU A 145 28.71 -8.27 55.29
C GLU A 145 28.37 -6.78 55.09
N ARG A 146 29.33 -5.96 54.64
CA ARG A 146 29.15 -4.54 54.33
C ARG A 146 28.55 -4.30 52.94
N VAL A 147 28.63 -5.29 52.05
CA VAL A 147 28.07 -5.23 50.70
C VAL A 147 26.58 -5.59 50.75
N LEU A 148 25.77 -4.75 50.12
CA LEU A 148 24.34 -4.93 49.92
C LEU A 148 24.07 -5.76 48.66
N ALA A 149 24.75 -5.44 47.56
CA ALA A 149 24.63 -6.13 46.29
C ALA A 149 25.90 -5.95 45.44
N VAL A 150 26.22 -6.96 44.63
CA VAL A 150 27.15 -6.83 43.50
C VAL A 150 26.29 -6.97 42.25
N VAL A 151 26.25 -5.93 41.42
CA VAL A 151 25.35 -5.81 40.25
C VAL A 151 26.21 -5.51 39.04
N LYS A 152 25.97 -6.18 37.91
CA LYS A 152 26.73 -5.92 36.67
C LYS A 152 26.50 -4.47 36.22
N ASP A 153 27.57 -3.80 35.78
CA ASP A 153 27.52 -2.47 35.19
C ASP A 153 27.26 -2.63 33.69
N GLU A 154 25.98 -2.66 33.32
CA GLU A 154 25.51 -2.90 31.95
C GLU A 154 25.33 -1.58 31.20
N GLN A 155 25.88 -1.50 29.99
CA GLN A 155 25.60 -0.42 29.06
C GLN A 155 24.08 -0.40 28.77
N GLN A 156 23.44 0.73 29.06
CA GLN A 156 22.05 0.96 28.67
C GLN A 156 22.07 1.65 27.30
N ALA A 157 21.48 1.02 26.29
CA ALA A 157 21.30 1.64 24.98
C ALA A 157 20.10 2.62 25.02
N PRO A 158 20.14 3.73 24.28
CA PRO A 158 18.97 4.59 24.10
C PRO A 158 17.86 3.88 23.29
N ASP A 159 16.62 3.94 23.77
CA ASP A 159 15.43 3.21 23.26
C ASP A 159 14.78 3.87 22.02
N TYR A 160 15.57 4.07 20.95
CA TYR A 160 15.07 4.50 19.63
C TYR A 160 15.52 3.56 18.50
N SER A 161 15.82 2.31 18.86
CA SER A 161 16.12 1.24 17.91
C SER A 161 14.84 0.51 17.52
N SER A 162 14.49 0.47 16.23
CA SER A 162 13.32 -0.29 15.77
C SER A 162 13.46 -1.79 16.10
N SER A 163 14.69 -2.33 16.05
CA SER A 163 14.95 -3.73 16.42
C SER A 163 14.70 -4.02 17.91
N GLU A 164 14.97 -3.06 18.81
CA GLU A 164 14.68 -3.19 20.24
C GLU A 164 13.18 -3.07 20.52
N PHE A 165 12.49 -2.13 19.87
CA PHE A 165 11.03 -2.02 19.94
C PHE A 165 10.35 -3.32 19.50
N LEU A 166 10.86 -3.95 18.44
CA LEU A 166 10.40 -5.26 17.95
C LEU A 166 10.82 -6.44 18.85
N GLY A 167 11.54 -6.18 19.95
CA GLY A 167 11.99 -7.18 20.91
C GLY A 167 12.94 -8.22 20.29
N LEU A 168 13.80 -7.82 19.34
CA LEU A 168 14.71 -8.73 18.63
C LEU A 168 15.99 -9.05 19.42
N PRO A 169 16.81 -8.05 19.84
CA PRO A 169 18.05 -8.30 20.57
C PRO A 169 17.82 -8.64 22.05
N GLY A 170 18.89 -9.02 22.74
CA GLY A 170 18.88 -9.33 24.18
C GLY A 170 18.65 -10.81 24.52
N PRO A 171 18.90 -11.21 25.78
CA PRO A 171 18.88 -12.62 26.19
C PRO A 171 17.51 -13.29 26.03
N ASP A 172 16.43 -12.53 26.26
CA ASP A 172 15.04 -12.97 26.07
C ASP A 172 14.43 -12.51 24.74
N GLY A 173 15.24 -11.82 23.92
CA GLY A 173 14.87 -11.29 22.61
C GLY A 173 14.52 -12.40 21.62
N THR A 174 13.83 -12.02 20.56
CA THR A 174 13.32 -12.94 19.54
C THR A 174 14.44 -13.67 18.81
N TRP A 175 15.58 -13.02 18.55
CA TRP A 175 16.76 -13.68 17.97
C TRP A 175 17.22 -14.86 18.81
N ASN A 176 17.40 -14.68 20.12
CA ASN A 176 17.84 -15.76 21.01
C ASN A 176 16.75 -16.81 21.27
N SER A 177 15.54 -16.36 21.61
CA SER A 177 14.45 -17.26 22.02
C SER A 177 13.83 -18.08 20.88
N THR A 178 13.92 -17.58 19.63
CA THR A 178 13.27 -18.20 18.47
C THR A 178 14.26 -18.69 17.42
N TYR A 179 15.31 -17.91 17.13
CA TYR A 179 16.23 -18.19 16.02
C TYR A 179 17.61 -18.72 16.48
N GLY A 180 17.84 -18.80 17.80
CA GLY A 180 19.07 -19.35 18.36
C GLY A 180 20.27 -18.41 18.27
N GLY A 181 20.05 -17.09 18.25
CA GLY A 181 21.10 -16.07 18.21
C GLY A 181 20.97 -15.14 17.01
N ALA A 182 21.59 -13.96 17.09
CA ALA A 182 21.60 -12.98 16.00
C ALA A 182 22.36 -13.52 14.78
N GLU A 183 23.38 -14.34 14.99
CA GLU A 183 24.17 -15.02 13.96
C GLU A 183 23.38 -16.06 13.16
N ASN A 184 22.19 -16.43 13.64
CA ASN A 184 21.27 -17.35 12.97
C ASN A 184 19.99 -16.64 12.45
N ALA A 185 19.78 -15.37 12.80
CA ALA A 185 18.60 -14.61 12.47
C ALA A 185 18.60 -14.18 10.99
N GLY A 186 17.92 -14.96 10.14
CA GLY A 186 17.91 -14.80 8.68
C GLY A 186 19.00 -15.57 7.94
N LYS A 187 19.70 -16.49 8.63
CA LYS A 187 20.79 -17.26 8.03
C LYS A 187 20.29 -18.15 6.89
N GLY A 188 20.92 -18.05 5.72
CA GLY A 188 20.51 -18.80 4.53
C GLY A 188 19.32 -18.20 3.79
N VAL A 189 18.98 -16.94 4.09
CA VAL A 189 17.96 -16.15 3.39
C VAL A 189 18.65 -15.06 2.58
N VAL A 190 18.20 -14.87 1.33
CA VAL A 190 18.67 -13.82 0.44
C VAL A 190 17.55 -12.80 0.23
N VAL A 191 17.84 -11.55 0.57
CA VAL A 191 16.92 -10.43 0.41
C VAL A 191 17.35 -9.59 -0.80
N GLY A 192 16.41 -9.34 -1.70
CA GLY A 192 16.53 -8.37 -2.78
C GLY A 192 15.96 -7.00 -2.40
N VAL A 193 16.68 -5.93 -2.70
CA VAL A 193 16.22 -4.54 -2.50
C VAL A 193 16.19 -3.83 -3.85
N ILE A 194 14.98 -3.44 -4.29
CA ILE A 194 14.76 -2.68 -5.53
C ILE A 194 14.60 -1.21 -5.15
N ASP A 195 15.62 -0.38 -5.42
CA ASP A 195 15.69 0.99 -4.90
C ASP A 195 16.67 1.90 -5.70
N THR A 196 17.28 2.88 -5.05
CA THR A 196 18.27 3.87 -5.52
C THR A 196 19.73 3.36 -5.52
N GLY A 197 19.92 2.06 -5.27
CA GLY A 197 21.23 1.42 -5.19
C GLY A 197 21.75 1.28 -3.77
N ILE A 198 23.03 0.95 -3.63
CA ILE A 198 23.66 0.63 -2.34
C ILE A 198 25.03 1.28 -2.20
N HIS A 199 25.34 1.83 -1.02
CA HIS A 199 26.67 2.27 -0.65
C HIS A 199 27.44 1.12 0.03
N PRO A 200 28.33 0.40 -0.69
CA PRO A 200 28.86 -0.89 -0.25
C PRO A 200 29.80 -0.81 0.96
N ASP A 201 30.40 0.35 1.20
CA ASP A 201 31.36 0.57 2.28
C ASP A 201 30.67 0.92 3.62
N ASN A 202 29.33 0.93 3.68
CA ASN A 202 28.61 1.23 4.91
C ASN A 202 28.85 0.15 5.98
N PRO A 203 29.16 0.50 7.25
CA PRO A 203 29.48 -0.48 8.30
C PRO A 203 28.38 -1.54 8.54
N PHE A 204 27.11 -1.20 8.31
CA PHE A 204 26.01 -2.17 8.44
C PHE A 204 26.05 -3.30 7.41
N ILE A 205 26.75 -3.15 6.30
CA ILE A 205 26.89 -4.20 5.29
C ILE A 205 28.34 -4.57 5.01
N GLU A 206 29.25 -4.19 5.92
CA GLU A 206 30.63 -4.64 5.86
C GLU A 206 30.68 -6.18 5.82
N GLY A 207 31.47 -6.71 4.89
CA GLY A 207 31.61 -8.15 4.68
C GLY A 207 33.01 -8.52 4.22
N GLN A 208 33.31 -9.81 4.22
CA GLN A 208 34.58 -10.33 3.75
C GLN A 208 34.56 -10.60 2.24
N PRO A 209 35.70 -10.50 1.55
CA PRO A 209 35.77 -10.87 0.14
C PRO A 209 35.35 -12.32 -0.08
N LEU A 210 34.46 -12.54 -1.05
CA LEU A 210 33.99 -13.87 -1.42
C LEU A 210 35.17 -14.78 -1.79
N GLN A 211 35.16 -16.01 -1.26
CA GLN A 211 36.21 -17.00 -1.50
C GLN A 211 35.71 -18.11 -2.42
N PRO A 212 36.57 -18.73 -3.25
CA PRO A 212 36.20 -19.93 -4.00
C PRO A 212 35.73 -21.06 -3.08
N LEU A 213 34.71 -21.82 -3.51
CA LEU A 213 34.17 -22.92 -2.72
C LEU A 213 35.26 -23.92 -2.30
N SER A 214 35.39 -24.13 -0.98
CA SER A 214 36.28 -25.13 -0.39
C SER A 214 35.46 -26.20 0.33
N GLY A 215 35.24 -27.35 -0.32
CA GLY A 215 34.47 -28.46 0.23
C GLY A 215 33.03 -28.49 -0.29
N SER A 216 32.07 -28.74 0.60
CA SER A 216 30.64 -28.69 0.29
C SER A 216 30.05 -27.33 0.70
N PRO A 217 29.08 -26.77 -0.03
CA PRO A 217 28.40 -25.55 0.36
C PRO A 217 27.78 -25.67 1.76
N VAL A 218 27.83 -24.59 2.53
CA VAL A 218 27.23 -24.47 3.87
C VAL A 218 26.09 -23.45 3.79
N VAL A 219 24.99 -23.73 4.47
CA VAL A 219 23.80 -22.86 4.46
C VAL A 219 24.16 -21.47 4.98
N GLY A 220 23.84 -20.45 4.20
CA GLY A 220 24.08 -19.04 4.54
C GLY A 220 25.55 -18.59 4.48
N GLU A 221 26.46 -19.42 3.95
CA GLU A 221 27.86 -19.03 3.70
C GLU A 221 28.07 -18.81 2.19
N PRO A 222 28.16 -17.57 1.71
CA PRO A 222 28.40 -17.29 0.30
C PRO A 222 29.79 -17.71 -0.17
N TYR A 223 29.89 -18.09 -1.44
CA TYR A 223 31.13 -18.53 -2.08
C TYR A 223 31.17 -18.11 -3.55
N LEU A 224 32.38 -18.06 -4.13
CA LEU A 224 32.56 -17.91 -5.58
C LEU A 224 32.49 -19.26 -6.28
N THR A 225 31.67 -19.34 -7.31
CA THR A 225 31.61 -20.46 -8.24
C THR A 225 32.84 -20.49 -9.15
N GLN A 226 33.02 -21.57 -9.92
CA GLN A 226 34.18 -21.71 -10.82
C GLN A 226 34.20 -20.67 -11.96
N ASP A 227 33.02 -20.21 -12.37
CA ASP A 227 32.78 -19.15 -13.35
C ASP A 227 32.83 -17.74 -12.73
N GLY A 228 33.07 -17.64 -11.41
CA GLY A 228 33.31 -16.37 -10.72
C GLY A 228 32.05 -15.64 -10.24
N ARG A 229 30.88 -16.31 -10.25
CA ARG A 229 29.62 -15.77 -9.73
C ARG A 229 29.54 -16.00 -8.23
N ALA A 230 28.84 -15.13 -7.51
CA ALA A 230 28.51 -15.38 -6.12
C ALA A 230 27.40 -16.45 -6.06
N ALA A 231 27.49 -17.34 -5.08
CA ALA A 231 26.46 -18.32 -4.79
C ALA A 231 26.31 -18.52 -3.29
N VAL A 232 25.09 -18.79 -2.83
CA VAL A 232 24.82 -19.14 -1.43
C VAL A 232 23.83 -20.30 -1.38
N LEU A 233 24.14 -21.31 -0.55
CA LEU A 233 23.19 -22.38 -0.25
C LEU A 233 22.15 -21.81 0.72
N LYS A 234 20.88 -21.82 0.31
CA LYS A 234 19.77 -21.27 1.09
C LYS A 234 19.25 -22.27 2.13
N ALA A 235 18.46 -21.77 3.07
CA ALA A 235 17.85 -22.58 4.14
C ALA A 235 16.90 -23.66 3.60
N ASP A 236 16.19 -23.39 2.50
CA ASP A 236 15.31 -24.32 1.79
C ASP A 236 16.07 -25.43 1.00
N GLY A 237 17.41 -25.38 1.00
CA GLY A 237 18.28 -26.30 0.27
C GLY A 237 18.49 -25.97 -1.21
N SER A 238 17.87 -24.91 -1.73
CA SER A 238 18.15 -24.37 -3.06
C SER A 238 19.39 -23.45 -3.02
N THR A 239 19.83 -22.97 -4.18
CA THR A 239 21.01 -22.08 -4.28
C THR A 239 20.61 -20.78 -4.96
N ALA A 240 20.95 -19.66 -4.33
CA ALA A 240 20.86 -18.35 -4.96
C ALA A 240 22.19 -18.03 -5.65
N PHE A 241 22.10 -17.34 -6.79
CA PHE A 241 23.25 -16.90 -7.57
C PHE A 241 23.16 -15.41 -7.81
N ALA A 242 24.30 -14.73 -7.78
CA ALA A 242 24.34 -13.30 -8.04
C ALA A 242 25.62 -12.90 -8.76
N ASP A 243 25.50 -11.86 -9.56
CA ASP A 243 26.60 -11.19 -10.23
C ASP A 243 26.85 -9.83 -9.58
N CYS A 244 28.11 -9.37 -9.64
CA CYS A 244 28.51 -8.07 -9.14
C CYS A 244 28.79 -7.15 -10.34
N GLU A 245 27.79 -6.37 -10.74
CA GLU A 245 27.96 -5.41 -11.82
C GLU A 245 28.97 -4.32 -11.41
N THR A 246 29.91 -4.02 -12.30
CA THR A 246 30.94 -3.01 -12.04
C THR A 246 30.65 -1.72 -12.79
N GLY A 247 30.90 -0.57 -12.16
CA GLY A 247 30.75 0.73 -12.80
C GLY A 247 31.54 1.84 -12.09
N PRO A 248 31.37 3.11 -12.50
CA PRO A 248 32.04 4.24 -11.86
C PRO A 248 31.75 4.31 -10.35
N GLY A 249 32.79 4.11 -9.53
CA GLY A 249 32.65 4.13 -8.07
C GLY A 249 32.16 2.82 -7.46
N PHE A 250 31.96 1.77 -8.27
CA PHE A 250 31.51 0.45 -7.82
C PHE A 250 32.40 -0.66 -8.44
N PRO A 251 33.57 -0.94 -7.85
CA PRO A 251 34.45 -2.02 -8.32
C PRO A 251 33.89 -3.42 -7.95
N ALA A 252 34.43 -4.49 -8.54
CA ALA A 252 33.96 -5.86 -8.27
C ALA A 252 34.11 -6.27 -6.80
N GLU A 253 35.09 -5.68 -6.11
CA GLU A 253 35.35 -5.87 -4.68
C GLU A 253 34.27 -5.28 -3.78
N SER A 254 33.34 -4.48 -4.31
CA SER A 254 32.19 -3.96 -3.56
C SER A 254 31.21 -5.06 -3.13
N CYS A 255 31.18 -6.20 -3.84
CA CYS A 255 30.41 -7.36 -3.40
C CYS A 255 31.24 -8.26 -2.48
N THR A 256 30.63 -8.66 -1.37
CA THR A 256 31.23 -9.40 -0.26
C THR A 256 30.37 -10.62 0.09
N ASP A 257 30.69 -11.32 1.18
CA ASP A 257 29.81 -12.32 1.78
C ASP A 257 28.54 -11.72 2.44
N LYS A 258 28.41 -10.39 2.50
CA LYS A 258 27.20 -9.70 2.96
C LYS A 258 26.37 -9.17 1.81
N LEU A 259 26.95 -8.33 0.95
CA LEU A 259 26.38 -7.87 -0.32
C LEU A 259 26.85 -8.81 -1.43
N ILE A 260 26.07 -9.84 -1.74
CA ILE A 260 26.54 -10.91 -2.64
C ILE A 260 26.38 -10.56 -4.13
N GLY A 261 25.55 -9.57 -4.46
CA GLY A 261 25.39 -9.07 -5.82
C GLY A 261 24.75 -7.69 -5.89
N ALA A 262 24.95 -7.02 -7.02
CA ALA A 262 24.43 -5.68 -7.26
C ALA A 262 24.25 -5.43 -8.76
N TYR A 263 23.12 -4.83 -9.14
CA TYR A 263 22.73 -4.57 -10.52
C TYR A 263 22.21 -3.14 -10.69
N ALA A 264 22.41 -2.55 -11.86
CA ALA A 264 21.90 -1.24 -12.22
C ALA A 264 21.09 -1.27 -13.52
N PHE A 265 19.85 -0.79 -13.46
CA PHE A 265 18.92 -0.73 -14.58
C PHE A 265 18.78 0.73 -15.03
N SER A 266 19.72 1.21 -15.85
CA SER A 266 19.81 2.61 -16.25
C SER A 266 19.26 2.92 -17.65
N ASP A 267 18.98 1.93 -18.48
CA ASP A 267 18.69 2.13 -19.92
C ASP A 267 17.63 3.24 -20.18
N ASP A 268 16.50 3.20 -19.49
CA ASP A 268 15.44 4.21 -19.64
C ASP A 268 15.87 5.59 -19.13
N PHE A 269 16.49 5.64 -17.96
CA PHE A 269 17.04 6.88 -17.42
C PHE A 269 18.03 7.51 -18.40
N GLU A 270 18.90 6.70 -19.00
CA GLU A 270 19.89 7.18 -19.94
C GLU A 270 19.30 7.63 -21.28
N GLN A 271 18.19 7.01 -21.68
CA GLN A 271 17.41 7.37 -22.86
C GLN A 271 16.65 8.68 -22.68
N PHE A 272 15.98 8.87 -21.53
CA PHE A 272 15.10 10.02 -21.30
C PHE A 272 15.79 11.22 -20.65
N VAL A 273 16.91 11.00 -19.93
CA VAL A 273 17.65 12.06 -19.22
C VAL A 273 19.03 12.27 -19.88
N PRO A 274 19.19 13.36 -20.66
CA PRO A 274 20.47 13.79 -21.21
C PRO A 274 21.56 13.93 -20.14
N VAL A 275 22.81 13.59 -20.48
CA VAL A 275 23.96 13.64 -19.56
C VAL A 275 24.11 14.99 -18.83
N ASN A 276 23.75 16.10 -19.48
CA ASN A 276 23.85 17.44 -18.88
C ASN A 276 22.66 17.82 -17.97
N GLN A 277 21.66 16.95 -17.85
CA GLN A 277 20.51 17.09 -16.96
C GLN A 277 20.57 16.11 -15.79
N ARG A 278 21.34 15.02 -15.89
CA ARG A 278 21.60 14.11 -14.76
C ARG A 278 22.24 14.83 -13.58
N HIS A 279 21.94 14.38 -12.37
CA HIS A 279 22.53 14.97 -11.17
C HIS A 279 24.06 14.82 -11.22
N PRO A 280 24.85 15.86 -10.88
CA PRO A 280 26.32 15.81 -11.05
C PRO A 280 27.00 14.67 -10.29
N GLU A 281 26.39 14.21 -9.21
CA GLU A 281 26.90 13.13 -8.37
C GLU A 281 26.41 11.74 -8.80
N GLU A 282 25.38 11.66 -9.63
CA GLU A 282 24.83 10.38 -10.10
C GLU A 282 25.88 9.58 -10.89
N ARG A 283 25.87 8.25 -10.71
CA ARG A 283 26.83 7.32 -11.34
C ARG A 283 26.08 6.13 -11.92
N ILE A 284 26.22 5.92 -13.23
CA ILE A 284 25.67 4.76 -13.95
C ILE A 284 26.40 3.48 -13.52
N SER A 285 25.98 2.97 -12.36
CA SER A 285 26.50 1.80 -11.64
C SER A 285 25.54 1.46 -10.50
N PRO A 286 25.69 0.32 -9.82
CA PRO A 286 24.87 -0.02 -8.65
C PRO A 286 25.09 0.88 -7.42
N LEU A 287 26.08 1.78 -7.45
CA LEU A 287 26.37 2.69 -6.35
C LEU A 287 25.16 3.54 -5.98
N GLY A 288 24.73 3.41 -4.73
CA GLY A 288 23.78 4.31 -4.08
C GLY A 288 24.49 5.59 -3.67
N VAL A 289 24.43 6.61 -4.53
CA VAL A 289 24.91 7.95 -4.21
C VAL A 289 23.96 8.61 -3.21
N PHE A 290 22.66 8.46 -3.46
CA PHE A 290 21.57 8.90 -2.59
C PHE A 290 21.20 7.81 -1.60
N SER A 291 20.79 8.22 -0.42
CA SER A 291 20.81 7.36 0.77
C SER A 291 19.67 6.37 0.89
N HIS A 292 18.57 6.55 0.16
CA HIS A 292 17.32 5.82 0.37
C HIS A 292 17.50 4.29 0.30
N GLY A 293 18.19 3.78 -0.73
CA GLY A 293 18.38 2.32 -0.92
C GLY A 293 19.34 1.71 0.09
N THR A 294 20.36 2.46 0.51
CA THR A 294 21.26 2.06 1.60
C THR A 294 20.50 2.01 2.93
N HIS A 295 19.65 2.99 3.20
CA HIS A 295 18.84 3.07 4.42
C HIS A 295 17.84 1.93 4.51
N VAL A 296 17.15 1.66 3.40
CA VAL A 296 16.24 0.51 3.25
C VAL A 296 16.98 -0.81 3.47
N ALA A 297 18.07 -1.07 2.77
CA ALA A 297 18.79 -2.34 2.86
C ALA A 297 19.36 -2.60 4.26
N THR A 298 19.94 -1.58 4.88
CA THR A 298 20.54 -1.69 6.22
C THR A 298 19.49 -1.80 7.33
N THR A 299 18.29 -1.24 7.14
CA THR A 299 17.14 -1.50 8.03
C THR A 299 16.75 -2.99 8.04
N ILE A 300 16.79 -3.65 6.87
CA ILE A 300 16.44 -5.07 6.76
C ILE A 300 17.49 -5.94 7.45
N LEU A 301 18.77 -5.76 7.12
CA LEU A 301 19.82 -6.76 7.40
C LEU A 301 21.15 -6.18 7.86
N GLY A 302 21.18 -4.94 8.35
CA GLY A 302 22.38 -4.34 8.93
C GLY A 302 23.03 -5.25 9.98
N ASN A 303 24.36 -5.36 9.93
CA ASN A 303 25.18 -6.12 10.86
C ASN A 303 24.90 -5.70 12.31
N THR A 304 25.14 -6.62 13.24
CA THR A 304 25.00 -6.30 14.66
C THR A 304 26.20 -5.56 15.20
N ASP A 305 26.02 -4.94 16.37
CA ASP A 305 27.10 -4.33 17.16
C ASP A 305 27.79 -3.14 16.45
N VAL A 306 27.06 -2.45 15.57
CA VAL A 306 27.56 -1.29 14.83
C VAL A 306 27.19 0.01 15.54
N GLU A 307 28.20 0.78 15.96
CA GLU A 307 28.01 2.11 16.55
C GLU A 307 27.54 3.13 15.50
N GLN A 308 26.39 3.76 15.73
CA GLN A 308 25.79 4.73 14.82
C GLN A 308 26.18 6.14 15.24
N VAL A 309 26.94 6.84 14.41
CA VAL A 309 27.39 8.22 14.69
C VAL A 309 26.86 9.16 13.61
N ILE A 310 26.19 10.23 14.04
CA ILE A 310 25.61 11.26 13.17
C ILE A 310 26.09 12.62 13.70
N ASP A 311 26.76 13.40 12.85
CA ASP A 311 27.34 14.71 13.19
C ASP A 311 28.22 14.67 14.44
N GLY A 312 28.96 13.57 14.61
CA GLY A 312 29.84 13.33 15.77
C GLY A 312 29.11 12.99 17.07
N THR A 313 27.79 12.87 17.06
CA THR A 313 26.98 12.38 18.18
C THR A 313 26.71 10.89 18.02
N SER A 314 26.98 10.12 19.07
CA SER A 314 26.61 8.71 19.13
C SER A 314 25.10 8.57 19.34
N PHE A 315 24.49 7.76 18.49
CA PHE A 315 23.12 7.26 18.60
C PHE A 315 23.10 5.80 19.09
N GLY A 316 24.18 5.35 19.74
CA GLY A 316 24.34 4.00 20.24
C GLY A 316 24.50 2.94 19.15
N VAL A 317 24.48 1.70 19.60
CA VAL A 317 24.69 0.52 18.76
C VAL A 317 23.38 0.14 18.06
N GLY A 318 23.42 -0.01 16.74
CA GLY A 318 22.27 -0.40 15.91
C GLY A 318 22.46 -1.74 15.24
N ASN A 319 21.39 -2.23 14.61
CA ASN A 319 21.32 -3.51 13.90
C ASN A 319 20.14 -3.46 12.91
N GLY A 320 20.20 -4.24 11.82
CA GLY A 320 19.01 -4.55 11.02
C GLY A 320 18.18 -5.67 11.65
N VAL A 321 16.98 -5.91 11.11
CA VAL A 321 16.03 -6.91 11.65
C VAL A 321 16.50 -8.37 11.45
N ALA A 322 17.12 -8.68 10.33
CA ALA A 322 17.62 -10.01 9.94
C ALA A 322 19.14 -9.96 9.63
N PRO A 323 20.00 -9.80 10.65
CA PRO A 323 21.42 -9.50 10.45
C PRO A 323 22.23 -10.64 9.80
N ALA A 324 21.76 -11.89 9.83
CA ALA A 324 22.45 -13.02 9.21
C ALA A 324 22.02 -13.29 7.75
N ALA A 325 21.10 -12.50 7.19
CA ALA A 325 20.69 -12.61 5.79
C ALA A 325 21.71 -11.96 4.83
N ASN A 326 21.72 -12.42 3.57
CA ASN A 326 22.55 -11.87 2.49
C ASN A 326 21.73 -10.90 1.62
N LEU A 327 22.40 -9.90 1.05
CA LEU A 327 21.79 -8.82 0.27
C LEU A 327 22.10 -8.95 -1.22
N ILE A 328 21.09 -8.69 -2.07
CA ILE A 328 21.27 -8.30 -3.47
C ILE A 328 20.60 -6.94 -3.70
N SER A 329 21.33 -5.99 -4.28
CA SER A 329 20.81 -4.65 -4.60
C SER A 329 20.44 -4.53 -6.08
N TYR A 330 19.27 -3.96 -6.36
CA TYR A 330 18.80 -3.67 -7.72
C TYR A 330 18.48 -2.17 -7.81
N LYS A 331 19.36 -1.41 -8.47
CA LYS A 331 19.17 0.03 -8.64
C LYS A 331 18.28 0.31 -9.85
N VAL A 332 17.09 0.86 -9.60
CA VAL A 332 16.10 1.23 -10.64
C VAL A 332 15.71 2.71 -10.58
N CYS A 333 16.04 3.39 -9.48
CA CYS A 333 15.76 4.81 -9.26
C CYS A 333 17.03 5.64 -9.47
N TRP A 334 16.88 6.77 -10.15
CA TRP A 334 17.97 7.64 -10.58
C TRP A 334 17.61 9.11 -10.38
N GLU A 335 18.61 9.93 -10.02
CA GLU A 335 18.40 11.36 -9.77
C GLU A 335 18.86 12.25 -10.94
N ASP A 336 18.13 13.33 -11.16
CA ASP A 336 18.48 14.37 -12.11
C ASP A 336 18.24 15.79 -11.56
N ASN A 337 18.34 16.81 -12.41
CA ASN A 337 18.15 18.20 -12.01
C ASN A 337 16.71 18.74 -12.16
N ASP A 338 15.77 17.91 -12.62
CA ASP A 338 14.34 18.22 -12.71
C ASP A 338 13.55 17.11 -12.01
N PRO A 339 12.92 17.39 -10.86
CA PRO A 339 12.23 16.36 -10.07
C PRO A 339 11.07 15.65 -10.80
N ASN A 340 10.72 16.06 -12.03
CA ASN A 340 9.72 15.39 -12.87
C ASN A 340 10.31 14.41 -13.90
N THR A 341 11.63 14.43 -14.15
CA THR A 341 12.29 13.55 -15.13
C THR A 341 13.22 12.53 -14.47
N GLY A 342 13.67 12.79 -13.24
CA GLY A 342 14.30 11.81 -12.36
C GLY A 342 13.27 10.87 -11.71
N GLY A 343 13.70 9.69 -11.29
CA GLY A 343 12.85 8.74 -10.58
C GLY A 343 13.07 7.28 -10.97
N CYS A 344 12.07 6.45 -10.68
CA CYS A 344 12.09 5.01 -10.88
C CYS A 344 11.19 4.63 -12.07
N TYR A 345 11.75 4.00 -13.10
CA TYR A 345 10.98 3.57 -14.27
C TYR A 345 10.34 2.20 -14.02
N GLY A 346 9.06 2.05 -14.37
CA GLY A 346 8.35 0.78 -14.18
C GLY A 346 8.96 -0.39 -14.97
N SER A 347 9.50 -0.14 -16.17
CA SER A 347 10.27 -1.10 -16.96
C SER A 347 11.54 -1.58 -16.25
N ALA A 348 12.30 -0.66 -15.65
CA ALA A 348 13.47 -0.99 -14.83
C ALA A 348 13.08 -1.80 -13.58
N SER A 349 11.97 -1.44 -12.93
CA SER A 349 11.43 -2.23 -11.80
C SER A 349 11.04 -3.65 -12.23
N VAL A 350 10.38 -3.84 -13.38
CA VAL A 350 10.04 -5.17 -13.90
C VAL A 350 11.30 -5.98 -14.20
N ALA A 351 12.30 -5.39 -14.86
CA ALA A 351 13.58 -6.05 -15.13
C ALA A 351 14.31 -6.44 -13.84
N ALA A 352 14.26 -5.61 -12.81
CA ALA A 352 14.80 -5.94 -11.49
C ALA A 352 14.06 -7.11 -10.82
N VAL A 353 12.74 -7.20 -10.97
CA VAL A 353 11.96 -8.34 -10.46
C VAL A 353 12.32 -9.62 -11.21
N GLU A 354 12.44 -9.59 -12.54
CA GLU A 354 12.92 -10.73 -13.32
C GLU A 354 14.31 -11.17 -12.86
N GLN A 355 15.24 -10.22 -12.72
CA GLN A 355 16.58 -10.52 -12.24
C GLN A 355 16.57 -11.12 -10.83
N ALA A 356 15.68 -10.66 -9.95
CA ALA A 356 15.52 -11.19 -8.60
C ALA A 356 15.01 -12.64 -8.59
N ILE A 357 14.06 -12.97 -9.47
CA ILE A 357 13.59 -14.34 -9.67
C ILE A 357 14.74 -15.23 -10.17
N GLU A 358 15.51 -14.77 -11.15
CA GLU A 358 16.69 -15.49 -11.65
C GLU A 358 17.77 -15.69 -10.58
N ASN A 359 17.93 -14.71 -9.69
CA ASN A 359 18.85 -14.79 -8.56
C ASN A 359 18.33 -15.69 -7.43
N ASN A 360 17.07 -16.11 -7.50
CA ASN A 360 16.41 -16.99 -6.53
C ASN A 360 16.42 -16.39 -5.11
N VAL A 361 16.10 -15.10 -5.01
CA VAL A 361 15.91 -14.42 -3.71
C VAL A 361 14.70 -14.98 -2.96
N ASP A 362 14.63 -14.79 -1.65
CA ASP A 362 13.52 -15.25 -0.80
C ASP A 362 12.54 -14.13 -0.47
N VAL A 363 13.07 -12.91 -0.32
CA VAL A 363 12.32 -11.72 0.10
C VAL A 363 12.71 -10.55 -0.79
N LEU A 364 11.71 -9.80 -1.25
CA LEU A 364 11.86 -8.53 -1.95
C LEU A 364 11.30 -7.39 -1.10
N ASN A 365 12.05 -6.30 -1.02
CA ASN A 365 11.54 -5.03 -0.54
C ASN A 365 11.40 -4.04 -1.71
N TYR A 366 10.24 -3.37 -1.76
CA TYR A 366 9.91 -2.33 -2.75
C TYR A 366 9.39 -1.08 -2.05
N SER A 367 10.30 -0.17 -1.69
CA SER A 367 10.00 1.11 -1.01
C SER A 367 9.75 2.24 -1.99
N ILE A 368 9.00 1.94 -3.07
CA ILE A 368 8.68 2.86 -4.16
C ILE A 368 7.15 2.94 -4.28
N SER A 369 6.65 4.08 -4.77
CA SER A 369 5.22 4.29 -4.99
C SER A 369 4.62 3.28 -5.99
N GLY A 370 3.30 3.13 -5.97
CA GLY A 370 2.57 2.24 -6.88
C GLY A 370 1.11 2.62 -7.01
N SER A 371 0.34 1.78 -7.70
CA SER A 371 -1.06 2.08 -8.02
C SER A 371 -1.99 1.89 -6.82
N ASN A 372 -3.02 2.74 -6.75
CA ASN A 372 -4.19 2.55 -5.87
C ASN A 372 -5.45 2.11 -6.66
N THR A 373 -5.47 2.34 -7.97
CA THR A 373 -6.70 2.18 -8.78
C THR A 373 -6.75 0.88 -9.56
N THR A 374 -5.64 0.15 -9.63
CA THR A 374 -5.54 -1.09 -10.41
C THR A 374 -4.61 -2.10 -9.74
N ILE A 375 -4.85 -3.38 -10.02
CA ILE A 375 -3.97 -4.51 -9.66
C ILE A 375 -3.23 -5.09 -10.88
N VAL A 376 -3.45 -4.53 -12.07
CA VAL A 376 -2.86 -5.00 -13.34
C VAL A 376 -1.78 -4.07 -13.87
N ASP A 377 -1.20 -3.23 -13.01
CA ASP A 377 0.02 -2.53 -13.41
C ASP A 377 1.18 -3.53 -13.60
N PRO A 378 2.09 -3.30 -14.58
CA PRO A 378 3.12 -4.28 -14.91
C PRO A 378 4.05 -4.66 -13.76
N VAL A 379 4.37 -3.71 -12.87
CA VAL A 379 5.23 -3.96 -11.71
C VAL A 379 4.53 -4.85 -10.70
N ALA A 380 3.26 -4.59 -10.40
CA ALA A 380 2.46 -5.46 -9.56
C ALA A 380 2.32 -6.87 -10.16
N LEU A 381 2.10 -7.01 -11.46
CA LEU A 381 2.04 -8.32 -12.12
C LEU A 381 3.39 -9.05 -12.08
N ALA A 382 4.52 -8.35 -12.20
CA ALA A 382 5.83 -8.95 -12.00
C ALA A 382 6.00 -9.48 -10.57
N PHE A 383 5.54 -8.73 -9.57
CA PHE A 383 5.52 -9.21 -8.19
C PHE A 383 4.57 -10.38 -7.95
N ARG A 384 3.50 -10.53 -8.73
CA ARG A 384 2.68 -11.74 -8.73
C ARG A 384 3.53 -12.95 -9.11
N ALA A 385 4.29 -12.84 -10.20
CA ALA A 385 5.17 -13.90 -10.67
C ALA A 385 6.27 -14.20 -9.62
N ALA A 386 6.81 -13.18 -8.96
CA ALA A 386 7.75 -13.37 -7.85
C ALA A 386 7.10 -14.15 -6.68
N ALA A 387 5.88 -13.80 -6.28
CA ALA A 387 5.14 -14.51 -5.25
C ALA A 387 4.83 -15.97 -5.65
N GLU A 388 4.51 -16.24 -6.93
CA GLU A 388 4.34 -17.60 -7.45
C GLU A 388 5.65 -18.39 -7.46
N ALA A 389 6.78 -17.72 -7.63
CA ALA A 389 8.12 -18.30 -7.50
C ALA A 389 8.54 -18.54 -6.04
N GLY A 390 7.69 -18.21 -5.06
CA GLY A 390 7.95 -18.40 -3.64
C GLY A 390 8.61 -17.19 -2.95
N ILE A 391 8.66 -16.03 -3.61
CA ILE A 391 9.32 -14.83 -3.11
C ILE A 391 8.32 -13.94 -2.36
N PHE A 392 8.59 -13.63 -1.09
CA PHE A 392 7.78 -12.69 -0.32
C PHE A 392 8.06 -11.25 -0.76
N VAL A 393 7.02 -10.43 -0.94
CA VAL A 393 7.17 -9.02 -1.34
C VAL A 393 6.56 -8.09 -0.28
N ALA A 394 7.41 -7.26 0.32
CA ALA A 394 7.02 -6.12 1.15
C ALA A 394 7.05 -4.84 0.31
N ALA A 395 5.97 -4.06 0.34
CA ALA A 395 5.88 -2.79 -0.38
C ALA A 395 5.34 -1.66 0.49
N SER A 396 5.90 -0.46 0.35
CA SER A 396 5.51 0.71 1.14
C SER A 396 4.09 1.20 0.82
N GLY A 397 3.26 1.44 1.83
CA GLY A 397 1.86 1.87 1.64
C GLY A 397 1.65 3.27 1.06
N GLY A 398 2.69 4.10 0.99
CA GLY A 398 2.63 5.48 0.51
C GLY A 398 2.61 6.51 1.65
N ASN A 399 3.01 7.75 1.33
CA ASN A 399 3.20 8.84 2.30
C ASN A 399 2.24 10.02 2.05
N SER A 400 1.06 9.76 1.50
CA SER A 400 0.06 10.79 1.11
C SER A 400 -1.15 10.84 2.05
N GLY A 401 -1.05 10.26 3.24
CA GLY A 401 -2.07 10.36 4.28
C GLY A 401 -2.20 11.78 4.86
N PRO A 402 -3.18 12.00 5.77
CA PRO A 402 -4.06 11.01 6.38
C PRO A 402 -5.41 10.86 5.66
N THR A 403 -5.60 11.49 4.50
CA THR A 403 -6.87 11.38 3.77
C THR A 403 -7.11 9.97 3.25
N ALA A 404 -8.36 9.51 3.27
CA ALA A 404 -8.78 8.22 2.71
C ALA A 404 -8.40 8.07 1.22
N ASN A 405 -8.30 6.83 0.75
CA ASN A 405 -7.99 6.46 -0.64
C ASN A 405 -6.64 6.96 -1.15
N THR A 406 -5.62 6.93 -0.30
CA THR A 406 -4.25 7.36 -0.63
C THR A 406 -3.25 6.20 -0.63
N VAL A 407 -3.67 4.99 -0.25
CA VAL A 407 -2.81 3.81 -0.15
C VAL A 407 -2.41 3.27 -1.52
N ASN A 408 -1.14 2.88 -1.65
CA ASN A 408 -0.59 2.27 -2.85
C ASN A 408 -0.58 0.73 -2.74
N HIS A 409 -0.27 0.06 -3.86
CA HIS A 409 -0.04 -1.39 -3.94
C HIS A 409 -1.27 -2.20 -3.55
N SER A 410 -2.33 -2.06 -4.35
CA SER A 410 -3.63 -2.70 -4.12
C SER A 410 -3.66 -4.22 -4.24
N SER A 411 -2.63 -4.82 -4.85
CA SER A 411 -2.66 -6.24 -5.23
C SER A 411 -2.61 -7.20 -4.03
N PRO A 412 -3.31 -8.35 -4.09
CA PRO A 412 -3.41 -9.28 -2.98
C PRO A 412 -2.12 -10.08 -2.71
N TRP A 413 -1.29 -10.29 -3.74
CA TRP A 413 0.00 -11.00 -3.67
C TRP A 413 1.17 -10.16 -3.11
N LEU A 414 0.92 -8.88 -2.78
CA LEU A 414 1.86 -7.97 -2.13
C LEU A 414 1.49 -7.78 -0.66
N THR A 415 2.47 -7.49 0.19
CA THR A 415 2.22 -7.02 1.56
C THR A 415 2.48 -5.52 1.68
N THR A 416 1.42 -4.74 1.76
CA THR A 416 1.44 -3.27 1.80
C THR A 416 1.58 -2.77 3.23
N VAL A 417 2.60 -1.96 3.51
CA VAL A 417 3.01 -1.64 4.88
C VAL A 417 2.72 -0.18 5.25
N ALA A 418 1.96 0.03 6.32
CA ALA A 418 1.76 1.34 6.97
C ALA A 418 2.94 1.70 7.89
N ALA A 419 3.19 2.99 8.08
CA ALA A 419 4.23 3.48 8.97
C ALA A 419 3.67 3.85 10.34
N GLU A 420 4.33 3.36 11.39
CA GLU A 420 4.02 3.71 12.79
C GLU A 420 5.23 4.28 13.54
N THR A 421 4.93 5.03 14.61
CA THR A 421 5.91 5.47 15.60
C THR A 421 6.28 4.32 16.52
N PHE A 422 7.51 4.32 17.02
CA PHE A 422 8.00 3.23 17.88
C PHE A 422 8.84 3.71 19.06
N SER A 423 9.12 5.02 19.16
CA SER A 423 9.93 5.59 20.23
C SER A 423 9.49 7.02 20.58
N ASN A 424 9.66 7.37 21.86
CA ASN A 424 9.48 8.72 22.42
C ASN A 424 10.83 9.39 22.77
N GLU A 425 11.96 8.76 22.48
CA GLU A 425 13.28 9.19 22.96
C GLU A 425 13.88 10.35 22.15
N LEU A 426 13.56 10.46 20.86
CA LEU A 426 13.98 11.56 19.97
C LEU A 426 13.09 12.80 20.17
N THR A 427 13.10 13.30 21.41
CA THR A 427 12.24 14.38 21.89
C THR A 427 13.06 15.56 22.41
N ALA A 428 12.58 16.77 22.14
CA ALA A 428 13.01 18.01 22.77
C ALA A 428 11.81 18.87 23.19
N THR A 429 12.08 19.88 24.01
CA THR A 429 11.06 20.82 24.50
C THR A 429 11.42 22.24 24.12
N VAL A 430 10.47 22.98 23.57
CA VAL A 430 10.54 24.44 23.47
C VAL A 430 9.98 25.04 24.76
N GLU A 431 10.82 25.70 25.56
CA GLU A 431 10.44 26.39 26.78
C GLU A 431 10.41 27.91 26.55
N PHE A 432 9.22 28.51 26.58
CA PHE A 432 9.04 29.97 26.49
C PHE A 432 9.24 30.66 27.84
N GLU A 433 9.65 31.93 27.82
CA GLU A 433 9.89 32.72 29.04
C GLU A 433 8.66 32.92 29.94
N ASP A 434 7.46 32.81 29.37
CA ASP A 434 6.19 32.90 30.11
C ASP A 434 5.80 31.59 30.82
N GLY A 435 6.66 30.56 30.70
CA GLY A 435 6.49 29.24 31.31
C GLY A 435 5.72 28.24 30.44
N THR A 436 5.24 28.63 29.26
CA THR A 436 4.63 27.69 28.30
C THR A 436 5.70 26.73 27.75
N LYS A 437 5.34 25.45 27.61
CA LYS A 437 6.25 24.43 27.08
C LYS A 437 5.59 23.60 25.99
N TYR A 438 6.34 23.28 24.94
CA TYR A 438 5.89 22.41 23.86
C TYR A 438 6.87 21.26 23.67
N ARG A 439 6.40 20.03 23.91
CA ARG A 439 7.13 18.81 23.55
C ARG A 439 7.07 18.64 22.03
N GLY A 440 8.18 18.25 21.41
CA GLY A 440 8.22 17.87 20.01
C GLY A 440 9.36 16.93 19.67
N ALA A 441 9.40 16.46 18.43
CA ALA A 441 10.47 15.60 17.95
C ALA A 441 11.74 16.40 17.68
N SER A 442 12.90 15.83 17.99
CA SER A 442 14.21 16.42 17.73
C SER A 442 15.33 15.40 17.86
N SER A 443 16.30 15.47 16.94
CA SER A 443 17.57 14.73 17.02
C SER A 443 18.70 15.56 17.64
N ALA A 444 18.45 16.83 17.97
CA ALA A 444 19.51 17.78 18.33
C ALA A 444 20.27 17.32 19.59
N GLY A 445 21.59 17.12 19.44
CA GLY A 445 22.45 16.69 20.54
C GLY A 445 22.56 17.71 21.69
N THR A 446 22.33 18.99 21.39
CA THR A 446 22.37 20.11 22.35
C THR A 446 21.22 21.09 22.15
N GLY A 447 20.73 21.66 23.24
CA GLY A 447 19.76 22.75 23.21
C GLY A 447 20.34 24.11 22.77
N VAL A 448 19.47 25.08 22.51
CA VAL A 448 19.83 26.46 22.15
C VAL A 448 18.92 27.47 22.84
N GLY A 449 19.44 28.66 23.13
CA GLY A 449 18.74 29.75 23.82
C GLY A 449 19.19 29.94 25.27
N PRO A 450 18.54 30.84 26.04
CA PRO A 450 17.37 31.63 25.64
C PRO A 450 17.66 32.61 24.50
N ALA A 451 16.76 32.71 23.53
CA ALA A 451 16.84 33.67 22.42
C ALA A 451 15.46 34.13 21.98
N GLU A 452 15.38 35.28 21.29
CA GLU A 452 14.15 35.80 20.71
C GLU A 452 13.57 34.79 19.72
N VAL A 453 12.24 34.56 19.79
CA VAL A 453 11.51 33.73 18.83
C VAL A 453 10.81 34.65 17.83
N ILE A 454 11.01 34.41 16.54
CA ILE A 454 10.39 35.19 15.48
C ILE A 454 9.68 34.30 14.49
N HIS A 455 8.47 34.68 14.07
CA HIS A 455 7.79 34.01 12.97
C HIS A 455 8.49 34.35 11.65
N ALA A 456 8.78 33.35 10.82
CA ALA A 456 9.60 33.53 9.64
C ALA A 456 9.03 34.58 8.64
N SER A 457 7.71 34.79 8.61
CA SER A 457 7.09 35.83 7.76
C SER A 457 7.44 37.26 8.14
N GLU A 458 7.87 37.49 9.38
CA GLU A 458 8.23 38.83 9.88
C GLU A 458 9.64 39.28 9.43
N VAL A 459 10.49 38.33 9.04
CA VAL A 459 11.86 38.55 8.55
C VAL A 459 11.99 38.27 7.05
N ALA A 460 10.89 38.37 6.31
CA ALA A 460 10.83 38.05 4.89
C ALA A 460 11.71 38.97 4.03
N SER A 461 12.48 38.39 3.09
CA SER A 461 13.24 39.11 2.06
C SER A 461 12.35 39.62 0.91
N GLY A 462 11.06 39.30 0.95
CA GLY A 462 10.04 39.66 -0.03
C GLY A 462 8.68 39.07 0.29
N ASP A 463 8.37 37.91 -0.28
CA ASP A 463 7.07 37.22 -0.12
C ASP A 463 6.96 36.58 1.28
N ALA A 464 6.04 37.10 2.09
CA ALA A 464 5.76 36.60 3.43
C ALA A 464 5.23 35.14 3.42
N GLU A 465 4.58 34.71 2.35
CA GLU A 465 4.05 33.35 2.20
C GLU A 465 5.18 32.35 1.88
N ALA A 466 6.18 32.78 1.10
CA ALA A 466 7.41 32.02 0.92
C ALA A 466 8.23 31.97 2.23
N ALA A 467 8.30 33.10 2.93
CA ALA A 467 9.08 33.23 4.16
C ALA A 467 8.49 32.43 5.33
N ARG A 468 7.16 32.37 5.51
CA ARG A 468 6.55 31.52 6.57
C ARG A 468 6.95 30.06 6.44
N LEU A 469 7.20 29.59 5.21
CA LEU A 469 7.65 28.25 4.90
C LEU A 469 9.18 28.12 4.90
N CYS A 470 9.94 29.18 5.14
CA CYS A 470 11.40 29.17 5.10
C CYS A 470 11.95 28.58 3.78
N LEU A 471 11.38 29.02 2.64
CA LEU A 471 11.86 28.64 1.31
C LEU A 471 13.27 29.23 1.03
N PRO A 472 14.07 28.62 0.14
CA PRO A 472 15.39 29.15 -0.22
C PRO A 472 15.38 30.64 -0.59
N GLY A 473 16.25 31.41 0.04
CA GLY A 473 16.38 32.86 -0.17
C GLY A 473 15.23 33.72 0.37
N SER A 474 14.27 33.16 1.11
CA SER A 474 13.09 33.88 1.60
C SER A 474 13.31 34.69 2.89
N LEU A 475 14.38 34.44 3.64
CA LEU A 475 14.68 35.10 4.92
C LEU A 475 15.76 36.18 4.78
N THR A 476 15.69 37.22 5.61
CA THR A 476 16.71 38.27 5.74
C THR A 476 17.66 38.02 6.91
N ALA A 477 18.76 38.77 6.97
CA ALA A 477 19.68 38.75 8.11
C ALA A 477 19.07 39.24 9.45
N GLU A 478 17.80 39.70 9.47
CA GLU A 478 17.08 40.00 10.71
C GLU A 478 16.72 38.74 11.51
N ALA A 479 16.85 37.55 10.91
CA ALA A 479 16.77 36.26 11.58
C ALA A 479 18.01 35.92 12.44
N ALA A 480 19.10 36.68 12.30
CA ALA A 480 20.37 36.37 12.97
C ALA A 480 20.25 36.37 14.50
N ASP A 481 20.88 35.39 15.15
CA ASP A 481 20.87 35.18 16.61
C ASP A 481 19.47 34.85 17.22
N LYS A 482 18.47 34.54 16.39
CA LYS A 482 17.10 34.21 16.81
C LYS A 482 16.75 32.73 16.63
N ILE A 483 15.71 32.28 17.33
CA ILE A 483 15.01 31.03 17.04
C ILE A 483 13.87 31.33 16.06
N VAL A 484 13.90 30.74 14.88
CA VAL A 484 12.93 31.03 13.82
C VAL A 484 11.81 30.01 13.83
N LEU A 485 10.55 30.46 13.90
CA LEU A 485 9.39 29.59 13.74
C LEU A 485 9.04 29.50 12.25
N CYS A 486 9.24 28.31 11.68
CA CYS A 486 8.90 27.97 10.30
C CYS A 486 7.66 27.07 10.27
N GLU A 487 6.76 27.29 9.33
CA GLU A 487 5.59 26.45 9.10
C GLU A 487 5.94 25.29 8.14
N ARG A 488 5.36 24.11 8.40
CA ARG A 488 5.47 22.93 7.53
C ARG A 488 4.73 23.18 6.21
N GLY A 489 5.32 22.71 5.11
CA GLY A 489 4.72 22.73 3.76
C GLY A 489 5.75 22.98 2.66
N GLN A 490 5.34 22.72 1.41
CA GLN A 490 6.04 22.93 0.13
C GLN A 490 7.43 22.29 -0.05
N ASN A 491 8.37 22.55 0.85
CA ASN A 491 9.75 22.08 0.77
C ASN A 491 10.14 21.12 1.91
N ALA A 492 11.32 20.52 1.81
CA ALA A 492 11.83 19.56 2.79
C ALA A 492 12.00 20.19 4.17
N ARG A 493 11.82 19.40 5.25
CA ARG A 493 11.98 19.90 6.63
C ARG A 493 13.41 20.33 6.90
N VAL A 494 14.38 19.57 6.39
CA VAL A 494 15.81 19.83 6.53
C VAL A 494 16.22 21.10 5.80
N GLU A 495 15.78 21.31 4.55
CA GLU A 495 16.05 22.53 3.78
C GLU A 495 15.57 23.80 4.52
N LYS A 496 14.43 23.75 5.23
CA LYS A 496 13.98 24.89 6.05
C LYS A 496 15.01 25.28 7.12
N SER A 497 15.63 24.30 7.76
CA SER A 497 16.67 24.55 8.78
C SER A 497 17.96 25.09 8.17
N GLU A 498 18.28 24.70 6.94
CA GLU A 498 19.41 25.28 6.18
C GLU A 498 19.17 26.75 5.89
N VAL A 499 17.98 27.11 5.41
CA VAL A 499 17.61 28.52 5.16
C VAL A 499 17.68 29.36 6.44
N VAL A 500 17.26 28.80 7.57
CA VAL A 500 17.42 29.46 8.88
C VAL A 500 18.90 29.64 9.22
N ALA A 501 19.73 28.61 9.02
CA ALA A 501 21.17 28.67 9.26
C ALA A 501 21.86 29.73 8.37
N GLU A 502 21.53 29.76 7.08
CA GLU A 502 22.07 30.71 6.09
C GLU A 502 21.73 32.17 6.45
N ALA A 503 20.53 32.40 6.99
CA ALA A 503 20.09 33.71 7.48
C ALA A 503 20.73 34.10 8.84
N GLY A 504 21.51 33.20 9.45
CA GLY A 504 22.19 33.39 10.73
C GLY A 504 21.35 33.04 11.97
N GLY A 505 20.18 32.42 11.79
CA GLY A 505 19.36 31.91 12.88
C GLY A 505 20.07 30.79 13.63
N ILE A 506 19.81 30.69 14.94
CA ILE A 506 20.52 29.75 15.83
C ILE A 506 19.70 28.53 16.23
N GLY A 507 18.40 28.51 15.89
CA GLY A 507 17.50 27.39 16.14
C GLY A 507 16.19 27.55 15.36
N MET A 508 15.44 26.46 15.24
CA MET A 508 14.17 26.45 14.53
C MET A 508 13.06 25.78 15.34
N ILE A 509 11.86 26.36 15.29
CA ILE A 509 10.62 25.68 15.72
C ILE A 509 9.86 25.36 14.44
N LEU A 510 9.82 24.09 14.06
CA LEU A 510 9.06 23.65 12.89
C LEU A 510 7.64 23.29 13.33
N VAL A 511 6.64 23.92 12.73
CA VAL A 511 5.24 23.75 13.15
C VAL A 511 4.38 23.16 12.05
N ASN A 512 3.76 22.03 12.34
CA ASN A 512 2.69 21.43 11.56
C ASN A 512 1.41 22.28 11.67
N THR A 513 0.89 22.76 10.54
CA THR A 513 -0.32 23.60 10.48
C THR A 513 -1.62 22.78 10.55
N PRO A 514 -1.74 21.60 9.90
CA PRO A 514 -2.59 20.53 10.41
C PRO A 514 -1.78 19.62 11.33
N THR A 515 -2.35 19.18 12.45
CA THR A 515 -1.73 18.18 13.33
C THR A 515 -1.34 16.94 12.51
N GLY A 516 -0.10 16.48 12.68
CA GLY A 516 0.45 15.32 11.99
C GLY A 516 1.51 14.61 12.83
N SER A 517 2.19 13.65 12.20
CA SER A 517 3.36 13.02 12.80
C SER A 517 4.48 14.04 13.01
N LEU A 518 5.24 13.84 14.08
CA LEU A 518 6.43 14.61 14.37
C LEU A 518 7.66 13.81 13.94
N ASP A 519 8.50 14.45 13.15
CA ASP A 519 9.72 13.89 12.59
C ASP A 519 10.90 14.65 13.19
N ALA A 520 11.87 13.91 13.73
CA ALA A 520 13.03 14.47 14.41
C ALA A 520 14.02 15.09 13.40
N ASP A 521 14.17 14.43 12.24
CA ASP A 521 15.15 14.65 11.16
C ASP A 521 16.57 15.00 11.64
N VAL A 522 17.55 15.14 10.74
CA VAL A 522 18.82 15.79 11.07
C VAL A 522 18.76 17.21 10.50
N HIS A 523 18.89 18.22 11.36
CA HIS A 523 18.69 19.63 10.98
C HIS A 523 19.98 20.44 11.11
N SER A 524 20.14 21.43 10.23
CA SER A 524 21.32 22.31 10.17
C SER A 524 21.43 23.28 11.36
N VAL A 525 20.32 23.47 12.08
CA VAL A 525 20.26 24.15 13.39
C VAL A 525 19.43 23.31 14.36
N PRO A 526 19.68 23.41 15.69
CA PRO A 526 18.82 22.76 16.69
C PRO A 526 17.35 23.07 16.44
N THR A 527 16.56 22.02 16.20
CA THR A 527 15.18 22.14 15.76
C THR A 527 14.26 21.31 16.63
N VAL A 528 13.07 21.83 16.95
CA VAL A 528 11.98 21.05 17.53
C VAL A 528 10.78 21.09 16.59
N HIS A 529 10.30 19.91 16.19
CA HIS A 529 9.12 19.77 15.36
C HIS A 529 7.89 19.52 16.24
N ILE A 530 6.91 20.42 16.16
CA ILE A 530 5.68 20.42 16.97
C ILE A 530 4.42 20.55 16.12
N ASN A 531 3.27 20.24 16.70
CA ASN A 531 1.95 20.53 16.13
C ASN A 531 1.42 21.88 16.67
N ASP A 532 0.63 22.61 15.87
CA ASP A 532 -0.03 23.86 16.30
C ASP A 532 -1.28 23.62 17.18
N THR A 533 -1.22 22.70 18.15
CA THR A 533 -2.40 22.30 18.93
C THR A 533 -2.95 23.40 19.85
N ASP A 534 -2.07 24.25 20.38
CA ASP A 534 -2.43 25.33 21.30
C ASP A 534 -2.23 26.74 20.71
N GLY A 535 -2.11 26.84 19.38
CA GLY A 535 -1.94 28.11 18.66
C GLY A 535 -0.57 28.76 18.89
N VAL A 536 0.51 27.97 18.82
CA VAL A 536 1.90 28.46 18.97
C VAL A 536 2.26 29.46 17.88
N ILE A 537 1.74 29.30 16.65
CA ILE A 537 1.97 30.24 15.55
C ILE A 537 1.43 31.62 15.90
N GLU A 538 0.15 31.67 16.30
CA GLU A 538 -0.51 32.92 16.67
C GLU A 538 0.08 33.53 17.94
N LYS A 539 0.53 32.69 18.90
CA LYS A 539 1.23 33.12 20.10
C LYS A 539 2.52 33.88 19.76
N VAL A 540 3.34 33.34 18.87
CA VAL A 540 4.61 33.96 18.46
C VAL A 540 4.36 35.25 17.68
N LYS A 541 3.39 35.27 16.74
CA LYS A 541 3.03 36.50 16.00
C LYS A 541 2.48 37.62 16.89
N ALA A 542 1.84 37.28 18.01
CA ALA A 542 1.18 38.26 18.87
C ALA A 542 2.08 38.84 19.96
N ASN A 543 3.25 38.26 20.22
CA ASN A 543 4.07 38.60 21.39
C ASN A 543 5.57 38.53 21.07
N ASP A 544 6.33 39.52 21.55
CA ASP A 544 7.80 39.46 21.56
C ASP A 544 8.24 38.49 22.67
N LEU A 545 8.58 37.25 22.32
CA LEU A 545 8.91 36.19 23.29
C LEU A 545 10.35 35.71 23.13
N THR A 546 10.94 35.26 24.24
CA THR A 546 12.15 34.42 24.20
C THR A 546 11.84 32.98 24.53
N ALA A 547 12.59 32.04 23.92
CA ALA A 547 12.49 30.62 24.22
C ALA A 547 13.85 29.93 24.28
N THR A 548 13.87 28.76 24.92
CA THR A 548 14.99 27.83 24.94
C THR A 548 14.54 26.49 24.39
N ILE A 549 15.27 25.94 23.42
CA ILE A 549 15.13 24.55 23.00
C ILE A 549 15.98 23.70 23.95
N VAL A 550 15.36 22.77 24.65
CA VAL A 550 16.00 21.89 25.64
C VAL A 550 15.86 20.44 25.17
N ARG A 551 16.94 19.67 25.25
CA ARG A 551 16.91 18.24 24.94
C ARG A 551 16.03 17.49 25.95
N GLY A 552 15.25 16.53 25.45
CA GLY A 552 14.32 15.72 26.24
C GLY A 552 13.00 16.43 26.51
N ASP A 553 12.10 15.68 27.15
CA ASP A 553 10.80 16.20 27.56
C ASP A 553 10.86 16.85 28.95
N THR A 554 10.56 18.14 29.02
CA THR A 554 10.49 18.90 30.28
C THR A 554 9.08 19.41 30.59
N THR A 555 8.08 18.97 29.82
CA THR A 555 6.67 19.38 29.98
C THR A 555 6.01 18.76 31.22
N GLY A 556 6.46 17.58 31.63
CA GLY A 556 5.83 16.79 32.69
C GLY A 556 4.50 16.15 32.27
N LEU A 557 4.17 16.16 30.98
CA LEU A 557 3.02 15.44 30.42
C LEU A 557 3.31 13.93 30.41
N PRO A 558 2.27 13.06 30.38
CA PRO A 558 2.44 11.65 30.08
C PRO A 558 3.17 11.46 28.75
N GLN A 559 3.97 10.40 28.61
CA GLN A 559 4.53 10.02 27.33
C GLN A 559 3.42 9.62 26.35
N ASP A 560 3.67 9.82 25.06
CA ASP A 560 2.69 9.47 24.04
C ASP A 560 2.55 7.94 23.97
N PRO A 561 1.31 7.41 23.81
CA PRO A 561 1.10 5.99 23.57
C PRO A 561 1.88 5.53 22.33
N LEU A 562 2.41 4.31 22.33
CA LEU A 562 3.15 3.73 21.19
C LEU A 562 2.68 2.29 20.94
N PRO A 563 2.64 1.82 19.68
CA PRO A 563 2.87 2.60 18.46
C PRO A 563 1.65 3.45 18.07
N GLN A 564 1.84 4.51 17.26
CA GLN A 564 0.76 5.26 16.61
C GLN A 564 1.01 5.32 15.11
N ILE A 565 -0.05 5.28 14.30
CA ILE A 565 0.11 5.42 12.86
C ILE A 565 0.57 6.84 12.52
N ALA A 566 1.61 6.95 11.69
CA ALA A 566 2.15 8.22 11.23
C ALA A 566 1.09 9.00 10.43
N GLY A 567 1.02 10.32 10.63
CA GLY A 567 0.06 11.18 9.93
C GLY A 567 0.22 11.14 8.41
N PHE A 568 1.45 11.05 7.90
CA PHE A 568 1.73 10.92 6.47
C PHE A 568 1.39 9.54 5.90
N SER A 569 1.29 8.49 6.71
CA SER A 569 1.07 7.14 6.20
C SER A 569 -0.26 7.11 5.45
N SER A 570 -0.23 6.65 4.20
CA SER A 570 -1.42 6.60 3.36
C SER A 570 -2.51 5.70 3.96
N ARG A 571 -3.77 5.96 3.57
CA ARG A 571 -4.98 5.31 4.08
C ARG A 571 -5.75 4.59 2.98
N GLY A 572 -6.38 3.48 3.36
CA GLY A 572 -7.45 2.86 2.59
C GLY A 572 -8.73 3.71 2.56
N PRO A 573 -9.82 3.17 1.97
CA PRO A 573 -9.82 1.94 1.16
C PRO A 573 -8.96 2.07 -0.09
N SER A 574 -8.60 0.93 -0.68
CA SER A 574 -8.05 0.96 -2.04
C SER A 574 -9.17 1.23 -3.06
N ASN A 575 -8.85 1.91 -4.16
CA ASN A 575 -9.81 2.15 -5.25
C ASN A 575 -9.87 1.00 -6.27
N ALA A 576 -9.00 0.01 -6.17
CA ALA A 576 -9.02 -1.16 -7.05
C ALA A 576 -10.07 -2.19 -6.58
N VAL A 577 -10.54 -3.02 -7.52
CA VAL A 577 -11.36 -4.23 -7.25
C VAL A 577 -12.55 -3.93 -6.32
N ASN A 578 -13.31 -2.89 -6.65
CA ASN A 578 -14.47 -2.46 -5.86
C ASN A 578 -14.16 -2.23 -4.36
N GLN A 579 -12.92 -1.92 -3.98
CA GLN A 579 -12.50 -1.73 -2.58
C GLN A 579 -12.60 -2.98 -1.70
N GLU A 580 -12.58 -4.18 -2.30
CA GLU A 580 -12.75 -5.46 -1.58
C GLU A 580 -11.47 -5.98 -0.89
N PHE A 581 -10.34 -5.28 -1.04
CA PHE A 581 -9.10 -5.57 -0.31
C PHE A 581 -8.84 -4.52 0.76
N LEU A 582 -8.54 -5.00 1.98
CA LEU A 582 -8.05 -4.12 3.04
C LEU A 582 -6.62 -3.70 2.71
N LYS A 583 -6.41 -2.38 2.63
CA LYS A 583 -5.08 -1.77 2.47
C LYS A 583 -4.96 -0.57 3.42
N PRO A 584 -3.81 -0.35 4.08
CA PRO A 584 -2.63 -1.22 4.09
C PRO A 584 -2.92 -2.59 4.73
N ASP A 585 -2.05 -3.58 4.53
CA ASP A 585 -2.23 -4.92 5.10
C ASP A 585 -1.86 -4.93 6.59
N VAL A 586 -0.78 -4.25 6.97
CA VAL A 586 -0.20 -4.25 8.32
C VAL A 586 0.65 -2.99 8.54
N ALA A 587 0.93 -2.63 9.80
CA ALA A 587 1.81 -1.53 10.17
C ALA A 587 3.16 -2.05 10.71
N ALA A 588 4.22 -1.25 10.53
CA ALA A 588 5.54 -1.52 11.07
C ALA A 588 6.31 -0.21 11.36
N PRO A 589 7.38 -0.24 12.18
CA PRO A 589 8.18 0.93 12.51
C PRO A 589 8.66 1.71 11.29
N GLY A 590 8.26 2.97 11.16
CA GLY A 590 8.55 3.78 9.97
C GLY A 590 8.77 5.28 10.23
N VAL A 591 8.83 5.71 11.48
CA VAL A 591 9.05 7.12 11.85
C VAL A 591 10.34 7.27 12.64
N ASN A 592 11.27 8.11 12.17
CA ASN A 592 12.58 8.33 12.78
C ASN A 592 13.45 7.05 12.85
N VAL A 593 13.42 6.22 11.81
CA VAL A 593 14.28 5.02 11.73
C VAL A 593 15.72 5.45 11.47
N ILE A 594 16.63 5.02 12.34
CA ILE A 594 18.08 5.19 12.15
C ILE A 594 18.61 3.99 11.38
N ALA A 595 19.25 4.23 10.24
CA ALA A 595 19.91 3.19 9.46
C ALA A 595 21.10 3.79 8.67
N GLY A 596 21.76 2.95 7.88
CA GLY A 596 22.91 3.35 7.08
C GLY A 596 22.51 4.28 5.93
N VAL A 597 23.31 5.31 5.66
CA VAL A 597 23.13 6.24 4.54
C VAL A 597 24.39 6.29 3.69
N SER A 598 24.32 6.99 2.56
CA SER A 598 25.48 7.23 1.72
C SER A 598 26.20 8.49 2.21
N PRO A 599 27.51 8.43 2.53
CA PRO A 599 28.29 9.62 2.83
C PRO A 599 28.52 10.50 1.58
N LEU A 600 28.12 10.03 0.40
CA LEU A 600 28.14 10.83 -0.82
C LEU A 600 26.90 11.70 -0.95
N ASP A 601 25.85 11.42 -0.19
CA ASP A 601 24.60 12.17 -0.24
C ASP A 601 24.80 13.56 0.41
N PRO A 602 24.58 14.66 -0.34
CA PRO A 602 24.75 16.01 0.19
C PRO A 602 23.90 16.29 1.43
N ASP A 603 22.72 15.66 1.54
CA ASP A 603 21.77 15.88 2.64
C ASP A 603 22.28 15.30 3.97
N TYR A 604 23.28 14.42 3.93
CA TYR A 604 23.80 13.70 5.10
C TYR A 604 25.21 14.12 5.51
N ASN A 605 25.79 15.17 4.90
CA ASN A 605 27.04 15.79 5.33
C ASN A 605 28.23 14.82 5.53
N GLY A 606 28.30 13.74 4.75
CA GLY A 606 29.34 12.72 4.87
C GLY A 606 29.15 11.73 6.01
N ASN A 607 28.00 11.72 6.68
CA ASN A 607 27.66 10.71 7.67
C ASN A 607 27.38 9.35 7.01
N GLU A 608 27.64 8.28 7.77
CA GLU A 608 27.34 6.89 7.35
C GLU A 608 25.98 6.41 7.91
N PHE A 609 25.37 7.17 8.82
CA PHE A 609 24.06 6.89 9.40
C PHE A 609 23.16 8.12 9.34
N GLY A 610 21.86 7.91 9.28
CA GLY A 610 20.87 8.97 9.16
C GLY A 610 19.48 8.55 9.63
N LEU A 611 18.64 9.55 9.90
CA LEU A 611 17.25 9.36 10.29
C LEU A 611 16.33 9.58 9.10
N MET A 612 15.44 8.62 8.82
CA MET A 612 14.38 8.78 7.82
C MET A 612 13.01 8.35 8.38
N SER A 613 11.96 9.01 7.89
CA SER A 613 10.56 8.67 8.16
C SER A 613 9.83 8.41 6.86
N GLY A 614 9.08 7.31 6.80
CA GLY A 614 8.26 6.94 5.65
C GLY A 614 7.72 5.52 5.76
N THR A 615 6.67 5.22 4.99
CA THR A 615 6.32 3.83 4.69
C THR A 615 7.46 3.09 3.98
N SER A 616 8.37 3.83 3.34
CA SER A 616 9.65 3.34 2.84
C SER A 616 10.58 2.73 3.90
N MET A 617 10.44 3.12 5.17
CA MET A 617 11.19 2.57 6.31
C MET A 617 10.38 1.51 7.07
N ALA A 618 9.06 1.55 6.98
CA ALA A 618 8.19 0.50 7.50
C ALA A 618 8.30 -0.81 6.69
N SER A 619 8.28 -0.70 5.36
CA SER A 619 8.44 -1.83 4.44
C SER A 619 9.68 -2.69 4.73
N PRO A 620 10.91 -2.12 4.88
CA PRO A 620 12.09 -2.92 5.19
C PRO A 620 12.09 -3.53 6.59
N ASN A 621 11.48 -2.89 7.59
CA ASN A 621 11.28 -3.55 8.89
C ASN A 621 10.43 -4.82 8.70
N LEU A 622 9.32 -4.75 7.96
CA LEU A 622 8.49 -5.92 7.67
C LEU A 622 9.21 -6.96 6.79
N ALA A 623 9.98 -6.54 5.79
CA ALA A 623 10.78 -7.43 4.95
C ALA A 623 11.82 -8.20 5.78
N GLY A 624 12.44 -7.54 6.76
CA GLY A 624 13.31 -8.20 7.72
C GLY A 624 12.59 -9.24 8.57
N MET A 625 11.39 -8.93 9.07
CA MET A 625 10.58 -9.92 9.81
C MET A 625 10.23 -11.11 8.93
N ALA A 626 9.87 -10.87 7.66
CA ALA A 626 9.62 -11.94 6.69
C ALA A 626 10.87 -12.79 6.44
N ALA A 627 12.06 -12.19 6.35
CA ALA A 627 13.31 -12.93 6.21
C ALA A 627 13.58 -13.85 7.42
N LEU A 628 13.26 -13.40 8.64
CA LEU A 628 13.34 -14.27 9.83
C LEU A 628 12.39 -15.47 9.72
N LEU A 629 11.15 -15.25 9.28
CA LEU A 629 10.13 -16.29 9.13
C LEU A 629 10.48 -17.29 8.02
N VAL A 630 10.87 -16.82 6.83
CA VAL A 630 11.24 -17.68 5.70
C VAL A 630 12.45 -18.55 6.02
N GLY A 631 13.45 -18.01 6.72
CA GLY A 631 14.64 -18.78 7.14
C GLY A 631 14.32 -19.90 8.15
N LYS A 632 13.23 -19.76 8.90
CA LYS A 632 12.78 -20.75 9.89
C LYS A 632 11.78 -21.75 9.31
N GLU A 633 10.80 -21.26 8.56
CA GLU A 633 9.67 -22.01 8.02
C GLU A 633 9.82 -22.15 6.51
N THR A 634 10.83 -22.91 6.07
CA THR A 634 11.29 -22.96 4.66
C THR A 634 10.26 -23.50 3.67
N ASP A 635 9.20 -24.15 4.15
CA ASP A 635 8.13 -24.70 3.32
C ASP A 635 6.92 -23.75 3.21
N TRP A 636 6.94 -22.60 3.89
CA TRP A 636 5.83 -21.64 3.85
C TRP A 636 5.80 -20.88 2.52
N SER A 637 4.59 -20.68 2.00
CA SER A 637 4.38 -19.77 0.89
C SER A 637 4.55 -18.30 1.34
N PRO A 638 4.81 -17.37 0.41
CA PRO A 638 4.75 -15.93 0.69
C PRO A 638 3.44 -15.50 1.38
N MET A 639 2.32 -16.13 1.02
CA MET A 639 1.02 -15.80 1.59
C MET A 639 0.85 -16.35 3.02
N ALA A 640 1.46 -17.48 3.35
CA ALA A 640 1.52 -17.97 4.72
C ALA A 640 2.33 -17.01 5.62
N VAL A 641 3.47 -16.49 5.13
CA VAL A 641 4.27 -15.47 5.83
C VAL A 641 3.48 -14.18 6.02
N LYS A 642 2.85 -13.67 4.95
CA LYS A 642 1.94 -12.50 5.00
C LYS A 642 0.84 -12.72 6.05
N SER A 643 0.19 -13.88 6.01
CA SER A 643 -0.87 -14.22 6.95
C SER A 643 -0.37 -14.29 8.38
N ALA A 644 0.81 -14.84 8.66
CA ALA A 644 1.35 -14.90 10.00
C ALA A 644 1.59 -13.49 10.57
N LEU A 645 2.19 -12.61 9.77
CA LEU A 645 2.44 -11.22 10.15
C LEU A 645 1.15 -10.43 10.41
N MET A 646 0.12 -10.62 9.58
CA MET A 646 -1.17 -9.95 9.77
C MET A 646 -1.95 -10.52 10.95
N THR A 647 -2.08 -11.85 11.05
CA THR A 647 -3.01 -12.46 12.01
C THR A 647 -2.56 -12.45 13.46
N THR A 648 -1.30 -12.09 13.68
CA THR A 648 -0.67 -12.01 15.00
C THR A 648 -0.30 -10.59 15.40
N ALA A 649 -0.63 -9.61 14.56
CA ALA A 649 -0.34 -8.20 14.79
C ALA A 649 -0.96 -7.70 16.11
N GLY A 650 -0.24 -6.80 16.78
CA GLY A 650 -0.65 -6.14 18.00
C GLY A 650 -1.43 -4.84 17.74
N ASP A 651 -1.96 -4.27 18.81
CA ASP A 651 -2.71 -3.01 18.75
C ASP A 651 -1.81 -1.83 18.36
N VAL A 652 -2.40 -0.90 17.61
CA VAL A 652 -1.86 0.45 17.42
C VAL A 652 -2.77 1.43 18.16
N TYR A 653 -2.22 2.51 18.70
CA TYR A 653 -2.95 3.42 19.58
C TYR A 653 -3.18 4.80 18.95
N ASN A 654 -4.20 5.49 19.45
CA ASN A 654 -4.42 6.91 19.24
C ASN A 654 -3.66 7.73 20.30
N ALA A 655 -3.53 9.04 20.07
CA ALA A 655 -2.87 9.94 21.01
C ALA A 655 -3.51 9.98 22.42
N ASP A 656 -4.79 9.60 22.56
CA ASP A 656 -5.48 9.52 23.86
C ASP A 656 -5.28 8.16 24.58
N GLY A 657 -4.55 7.23 23.98
CA GLY A 657 -4.26 5.90 24.51
C GLY A 657 -5.32 4.84 24.20
N SER A 658 -6.40 5.19 23.49
CA SER A 658 -7.34 4.19 22.97
C SER A 658 -6.72 3.41 21.81
N VAL A 659 -7.17 2.16 21.60
CA VAL A 659 -6.80 1.38 20.42
C VAL A 659 -7.37 2.07 19.18
N ASN A 660 -6.54 2.21 18.14
CA ASN A 660 -6.95 2.73 16.85
C ASN A 660 -7.73 1.65 16.08
N ALA A 661 -9.05 1.82 16.05
CA ALA A 661 -9.97 0.90 15.38
C ALA A 661 -10.11 1.15 13.86
N ASP A 662 -9.42 2.14 13.28
CA ASP A 662 -9.47 2.40 11.84
C ASP A 662 -8.56 1.44 11.07
N ASN A 663 -9.15 0.33 10.60
CA ASN A 663 -8.43 -0.67 9.82
C ASN A 663 -7.87 -0.09 8.49
N PHE A 664 -8.43 0.99 7.94
CA PHE A 664 -7.85 1.65 6.76
C PHE A 664 -6.58 2.45 7.08
N ALA A 665 -6.29 2.69 8.36
CA ALA A 665 -5.04 3.25 8.84
C ALA A 665 -4.05 2.16 9.31
N THR A 666 -4.53 1.20 10.09
CA THR A 666 -3.69 0.23 10.81
C THR A 666 -3.47 -1.08 10.04
N GLY A 667 -4.32 -1.38 9.04
CA GLY A 667 -4.38 -2.73 8.47
C GLY A 667 -4.80 -3.73 9.53
N ALA A 668 -3.99 -4.76 9.73
CA ALA A 668 -4.16 -5.73 10.82
C ALA A 668 -3.61 -5.26 12.18
N GLY A 669 -2.80 -4.19 12.23
CA GLY A 669 -2.12 -3.72 13.44
C GLY A 669 -0.60 -3.66 13.29
N SER A 670 0.12 -3.53 14.42
CA SER A 670 1.58 -3.50 14.47
C SER A 670 2.16 -4.92 14.36
N ALA A 671 3.03 -5.16 13.38
CA ALA A 671 3.61 -6.49 13.16
C ALA A 671 4.52 -6.93 14.32
N ASP A 672 4.31 -8.15 14.82
CA ASP A 672 5.11 -8.75 15.89
C ASP A 672 5.87 -9.99 15.36
N PRO A 673 7.22 -9.92 15.21
CA PRO A 673 8.01 -11.02 14.67
C PRO A 673 8.07 -12.26 15.58
N LYS A 674 7.87 -12.10 16.88
CA LYS A 674 7.87 -13.21 17.85
C LYS A 674 6.58 -13.99 17.76
N ALA A 675 5.46 -13.27 17.70
CA ALA A 675 4.13 -13.83 17.58
C ALA A 675 3.94 -14.51 16.20
N ALA A 676 4.36 -13.85 15.12
CA ALA A 676 4.26 -14.36 13.76
C ALA A 676 5.04 -15.67 13.55
N ALA A 677 6.04 -15.97 14.39
CA ALA A 677 6.78 -17.22 14.32
C ALA A 677 5.98 -18.46 14.81
N ARG A 678 4.77 -18.26 15.36
CA ARG A 678 3.84 -19.31 15.83
C ARG A 678 2.36 -18.89 15.67
N PRO A 679 1.87 -18.64 14.45
CA PRO A 679 0.57 -18.00 14.22
C PRO A 679 -0.63 -18.93 14.48
N GLY A 680 -0.41 -20.26 14.54
CA GLY A 680 -1.47 -21.24 14.77
C GLY A 680 -2.24 -21.61 13.50
N LEU A 681 -2.84 -20.64 12.81
CA LEU A 681 -3.49 -20.80 11.50
C LEU A 681 -2.95 -19.74 10.53
N VAL A 682 -2.96 -20.06 9.24
CA VAL A 682 -2.66 -19.11 8.15
C VAL A 682 -3.70 -19.18 7.04
N TYR A 683 -3.84 -18.09 6.30
CA TYR A 683 -4.68 -17.93 5.12
C TYR A 683 -3.76 -17.82 3.90
N GLU A 684 -3.92 -18.73 2.95
CA GLU A 684 -3.08 -18.77 1.75
C GLU A 684 -3.94 -18.59 0.50
N SER A 685 -3.56 -17.65 -0.34
CA SER A 685 -4.06 -17.53 -1.70
C SER A 685 -2.99 -18.01 -2.69
N ASP A 686 -3.43 -18.47 -3.86
CA ASP A 686 -2.55 -19.06 -4.87
C ASP A 686 -2.78 -18.44 -6.26
N ALA A 687 -1.93 -18.81 -7.21
CA ALA A 687 -2.02 -18.39 -8.60
C ALA A 687 -3.41 -18.59 -9.22
N ARG A 688 -4.13 -19.66 -8.85
CA ARG A 688 -5.47 -19.94 -9.39
C ARG A 688 -6.48 -18.93 -8.89
N GLN A 689 -6.41 -18.55 -7.61
CA GLN A 689 -7.27 -17.50 -7.07
C GLN A 689 -6.95 -16.14 -7.70
N TRP A 690 -5.67 -15.83 -7.91
CA TRP A 690 -5.25 -14.58 -8.53
C TRP A 690 -5.63 -14.50 -10.02
N ASP A 691 -5.47 -15.59 -10.77
CA ASP A 691 -5.96 -15.67 -12.16
C ASP A 691 -7.47 -15.55 -12.22
N GLY A 692 -8.20 -16.24 -11.34
CA GLY A 692 -9.65 -16.13 -11.24
C GLY A 692 -10.08 -14.69 -10.92
N LEU A 693 -9.35 -13.99 -10.05
CA LEU A 693 -9.59 -12.57 -9.78
C LEU A 693 -9.37 -11.70 -11.03
N LEU A 694 -8.25 -11.89 -11.73
CA LEU A 694 -7.90 -11.12 -12.93
C LEU A 694 -8.87 -11.37 -14.09
N LEU A 695 -9.44 -12.57 -14.18
CA LEU A 695 -10.43 -12.97 -15.18
C LEU A 695 -11.87 -12.62 -14.77
N GLY A 696 -12.08 -12.09 -13.55
CA GLY A 696 -13.41 -11.80 -13.00
C GLY A 696 -14.23 -13.04 -12.62
N GLU A 697 -13.59 -14.20 -12.52
CA GLU A 697 -14.20 -15.46 -12.08
C GLU A 697 -14.35 -15.54 -10.55
N ILE A 698 -13.51 -14.80 -9.81
CA ILE A 698 -13.51 -14.71 -8.34
C ILE A 698 -13.59 -13.24 -7.95
N ALA A 699 -14.52 -12.90 -7.05
CA ALA A 699 -14.58 -11.56 -6.47
C ALA A 699 -13.39 -11.31 -5.53
N GLY A 700 -12.93 -10.07 -5.40
CA GLY A 700 -11.84 -9.71 -4.49
C GLY A 700 -12.10 -10.18 -3.05
N ARG A 701 -13.34 -10.06 -2.58
CA ARG A 701 -13.77 -10.51 -1.24
C ARG A 701 -13.57 -12.02 -1.00
N ASP A 702 -13.53 -12.84 -2.06
CA ASP A 702 -13.40 -14.30 -2.01
C ASP A 702 -11.97 -14.81 -2.22
N VAL A 703 -11.01 -13.93 -2.52
CA VAL A 703 -9.58 -14.28 -2.47
C VAL A 703 -9.20 -14.57 -1.02
N ASN A 704 -8.46 -15.65 -0.78
CA ASN A 704 -8.19 -16.15 0.57
C ASN A 704 -7.09 -15.35 1.29
N VAL A 705 -7.39 -14.09 1.62
CA VAL A 705 -6.54 -13.19 2.41
C VAL A 705 -7.02 -13.11 3.87
N PRO A 706 -6.13 -12.80 4.83
CA PRO A 706 -6.44 -12.74 6.27
C PRO A 706 -7.20 -11.46 6.69
N SER A 707 -8.09 -10.96 5.84
CA SER A 707 -8.96 -9.82 6.09
C SER A 707 -10.28 -9.99 5.34
N VAL A 708 -11.33 -9.26 5.75
CA VAL A 708 -12.63 -9.24 5.07
C VAL A 708 -13.05 -7.80 4.86
N VAL A 709 -13.27 -7.40 3.61
CA VAL A 709 -13.89 -6.11 3.27
C VAL A 709 -15.14 -6.34 2.44
N ILE A 710 -16.25 -5.73 2.85
CA ILE A 710 -17.51 -5.76 2.10
C ILE A 710 -18.00 -4.31 1.92
N PRO A 711 -17.77 -3.70 0.75
CA PRO A 711 -18.07 -2.30 0.48
C PRO A 711 -19.56 -2.02 0.24
N ASP A 712 -20.32 -3.06 -0.07
CA ASP A 712 -21.64 -2.98 -0.70
C ASP A 712 -22.66 -3.94 -0.07
N LEU A 713 -22.64 -4.07 1.25
CA LEU A 713 -23.51 -5.00 1.96
C LEU A 713 -24.95 -4.48 2.04
N VAL A 714 -25.83 -4.93 1.13
CA VAL A 714 -27.24 -4.54 1.15
C VAL A 714 -28.06 -5.34 2.17
N ASN A 715 -27.88 -6.66 2.23
CA ASN A 715 -28.57 -7.54 3.17
C ASN A 715 -27.55 -8.47 3.86
N ASP A 716 -27.55 -9.75 3.49
CA ASP A 716 -26.56 -10.72 3.91
C ASP A 716 -25.51 -10.90 2.80
N ALA A 717 -24.27 -11.12 3.19
CA ALA A 717 -23.21 -11.55 2.29
C ALA A 717 -22.51 -12.78 2.85
N THR A 718 -22.05 -13.64 1.95
CA THR A 718 -21.20 -14.78 2.31
C THR A 718 -19.80 -14.58 1.77
N VAL A 719 -18.81 -15.00 2.54
CA VAL A 719 -17.40 -14.96 2.18
C VAL A 719 -16.78 -16.30 2.51
N THR A 720 -16.03 -16.89 1.59
CA THR A 720 -15.35 -18.17 1.84
C THR A 720 -13.89 -17.95 2.21
N ARG A 721 -13.42 -18.65 3.24
CA ARG A 721 -12.00 -18.67 3.65
C ARG A 721 -11.52 -20.10 3.83
N THR A 722 -10.26 -20.33 3.50
CA THR A 722 -9.56 -21.58 3.85
C THR A 722 -8.47 -21.26 4.85
N VAL A 723 -8.49 -21.94 6.00
CA VAL A 723 -7.45 -21.82 7.02
C VAL A 723 -6.61 -23.09 7.05
N THR A 724 -5.29 -22.94 7.08
CA THR A 724 -4.31 -24.03 7.20
C THR A 724 -3.65 -23.97 8.57
N ALA A 725 -3.55 -25.10 9.28
CA ALA A 725 -2.96 -25.14 10.60
C ALA A 725 -1.44 -25.27 10.56
N THR A 726 -0.73 -24.36 11.23
CA THR A 726 0.74 -24.41 11.41
C THR A 726 1.14 -25.21 12.65
N GLN A 727 0.16 -25.65 13.44
CA GLN A 727 0.33 -26.57 14.56
C GLN A 727 -0.96 -27.33 14.78
N ALA A 728 -0.92 -28.54 15.34
CA ALA A 728 -2.15 -29.24 15.69
C ALA A 728 -2.97 -28.47 16.74
N GLY A 729 -4.29 -28.36 16.53
CA GLY A 729 -5.17 -27.61 17.42
C GLY A 729 -6.66 -27.72 17.13
N THR A 730 -7.44 -27.09 18.01
CA THR A 730 -8.87 -26.85 17.84
C THR A 730 -9.11 -25.37 18.09
N TRP A 731 -9.78 -24.71 17.15
CA TRP A 731 -10.08 -23.28 17.22
C TRP A 731 -11.58 -23.05 17.07
N ALA A 732 -12.11 -22.15 17.88
CA ALA A 732 -13.49 -21.68 17.80
C ALA A 732 -13.53 -20.29 17.16
N PHE A 733 -14.51 -20.06 16.30
CA PHE A 733 -14.72 -18.77 15.65
C PHE A 733 -15.39 -17.79 16.61
N ASP A 734 -14.92 -16.54 16.59
CA ASP A 734 -15.51 -15.39 17.27
C ASP A 734 -15.40 -14.15 16.38
N ALA A 735 -16.30 -13.18 16.53
CA ALA A 735 -16.25 -11.94 15.77
C ALA A 735 -16.88 -10.78 16.54
N ASP A 736 -16.26 -9.61 16.44
CA ASP A 736 -16.74 -8.36 17.02
C ASP A 736 -16.68 -7.25 15.97
N VAL A 737 -17.83 -6.97 15.38
CA VAL A 737 -18.00 -5.90 14.38
C VAL A 737 -19.28 -5.13 14.70
N PRO A 738 -19.18 -3.86 15.16
CA PRO A 738 -20.35 -3.10 15.61
C PRO A 738 -21.47 -3.05 14.56
N GLY A 739 -22.70 -3.37 14.96
CA GLY A 739 -23.85 -3.30 14.07
C GLY A 739 -23.95 -4.42 13.01
N PHE A 740 -23.11 -5.45 13.11
CA PHE A 740 -23.14 -6.66 12.28
C PHE A 740 -23.06 -7.93 13.14
N GLU A 741 -23.69 -9.00 12.65
CA GLU A 741 -23.49 -10.37 13.13
C GLU A 741 -22.69 -11.14 12.09
N ILE A 742 -21.61 -11.80 12.52
CA ILE A 742 -20.80 -12.65 11.65
C ILE A 742 -20.78 -14.06 12.23
N THR A 743 -21.15 -15.05 11.42
CA THR A 743 -21.14 -16.47 11.81
C THR A 743 -20.29 -17.28 10.86
N ALA A 744 -19.63 -18.31 11.38
CA ALA A 744 -18.81 -19.24 10.59
C ALA A 744 -19.43 -20.64 10.53
N SER A 745 -19.34 -21.28 9.37
CA SER A 745 -19.74 -22.67 9.16
C SER A 745 -18.59 -23.44 8.48
N PRO A 746 -17.93 -24.38 9.19
CA PRO A 746 -18.13 -24.73 10.60
C PRO A 746 -17.64 -23.62 11.56
N SER A 747 -18.28 -23.49 12.73
CA SER A 747 -17.87 -22.53 13.78
C SER A 747 -16.71 -23.00 14.65
N THR A 748 -16.22 -24.22 14.41
CA THR A 748 -15.06 -24.80 15.08
C THR A 748 -14.34 -25.70 14.10
N VAL A 749 -13.02 -25.53 14.00
CA VAL A 749 -12.14 -26.36 13.18
C VAL A 749 -11.16 -27.11 14.10
N SER A 750 -10.92 -28.38 13.82
CA SER A 750 -9.92 -29.21 14.50
C SER A 750 -9.02 -29.82 13.45
N LEU A 751 -7.77 -29.41 13.45
CA LEU A 751 -6.83 -29.65 12.36
C LEU A 751 -5.51 -30.19 12.93
N ALA A 752 -4.94 -31.17 12.23
CA ALA A 752 -3.53 -31.49 12.37
C ALA A 752 -2.66 -30.41 11.73
N GLU A 753 -1.38 -30.37 12.09
CA GLU A 753 -0.41 -29.51 11.40
C GLU A 753 -0.36 -29.84 9.90
N GLY A 754 -0.44 -28.81 9.06
CA GLY A 754 -0.55 -28.90 7.60
C GLY A 754 -1.95 -29.22 7.06
N GLU A 755 -2.95 -29.46 7.92
CA GLU A 755 -4.33 -29.69 7.49
C GLU A 755 -5.08 -28.37 7.30
N SER A 756 -5.94 -28.31 6.29
CA SER A 756 -6.75 -27.13 5.97
C SER A 756 -8.25 -27.39 6.14
N ALA A 757 -9.01 -26.34 6.47
CA ALA A 757 -10.47 -26.35 6.45
C ALA A 757 -11.02 -25.14 5.70
N GLU A 758 -12.00 -25.39 4.83
CA GLU A 758 -12.84 -24.36 4.24
C GLU A 758 -13.93 -23.95 5.24
N VAL A 759 -14.17 -22.66 5.36
CA VAL A 759 -15.14 -22.04 6.25
C VAL A 759 -15.91 -20.98 5.49
N THR A 760 -17.23 -21.06 5.54
CA THR A 760 -18.11 -20.00 5.03
C THR A 760 -18.45 -19.05 6.16
N LEU A 761 -18.16 -17.77 5.96
CA LEU A 761 -18.57 -16.67 6.82
C LEU A 761 -19.86 -16.08 6.27
N THR A 762 -20.87 -15.92 7.12
CA THR A 762 -22.10 -15.18 6.80
C THR A 762 -22.13 -13.90 7.59
N VAL A 763 -22.20 -12.78 6.88
CA VAL A 763 -22.27 -11.43 7.44
C VAL A 763 -23.69 -10.90 7.28
N THR A 764 -24.32 -10.56 8.40
CA THR A 764 -25.68 -10.02 8.45
C THR A 764 -25.67 -8.66 9.14
N ARG A 765 -26.31 -7.67 8.54
CA ARG A 765 -26.51 -6.36 9.16
C ARG A 765 -27.54 -6.45 10.28
N THR A 766 -27.23 -5.92 11.46
CA THR A 766 -28.20 -5.74 12.55
C THR A 766 -28.76 -4.32 12.54
N ASP A 767 -27.96 -3.37 13.02
CA ASP A 767 -28.33 -1.97 13.26
C ASP A 767 -27.24 -0.99 12.82
N ALA A 768 -26.20 -1.46 12.13
CA ALA A 768 -25.18 -0.60 11.53
C ALA A 768 -25.80 0.51 10.67
N GLU A 769 -25.24 1.72 10.78
CA GLU A 769 -25.68 2.86 9.97
C GLU A 769 -25.45 2.60 8.48
N LEU A 770 -26.38 3.05 7.65
CA LEU A 770 -26.29 2.88 6.20
C LEU A 770 -25.24 3.85 5.63
N ASN A 771 -24.51 3.36 4.64
CA ASN A 771 -23.47 4.06 3.87
C ASN A 771 -22.31 4.60 4.72
N GLN A 772 -22.06 4.00 5.88
CA GLN A 772 -20.91 4.27 6.75
C GLN A 772 -20.03 3.05 6.85
N TRP A 773 -18.71 3.27 6.81
CA TRP A 773 -17.75 2.22 7.09
C TRP A 773 -17.75 1.88 8.58
N VAL A 774 -17.75 0.58 8.87
CA VAL A 774 -17.59 0.05 10.22
C VAL A 774 -16.43 -0.91 10.23
N HIS A 775 -15.58 -0.76 11.24
CA HIS A 775 -14.38 -1.55 11.44
C HIS A 775 -14.56 -2.44 12.66
N GLY A 776 -13.99 -3.64 12.59
CA GLY A 776 -13.94 -4.61 13.68
C GLY A 776 -13.00 -5.74 13.32
N SER A 777 -13.19 -6.91 13.94
CA SER A 777 -12.35 -8.08 13.69
C SER A 777 -13.10 -9.40 13.83
N MET A 778 -12.51 -10.44 13.28
CA MET A 778 -12.88 -11.83 13.54
C MET A 778 -11.65 -12.59 14.06
N SER A 779 -11.86 -13.66 14.82
CA SER A 779 -10.80 -14.41 15.46
C SER A 779 -11.06 -15.91 15.47
N TRP A 780 -9.99 -16.69 15.29
CA TRP A 780 -9.96 -18.10 15.67
C TRP A 780 -9.27 -18.25 17.02
N VAL A 781 -10.05 -18.57 18.04
CA VAL A 781 -9.61 -18.59 19.42
C VAL A 781 -9.31 -20.02 19.89
N ARG A 782 -8.17 -20.18 20.57
CA ARG A 782 -7.78 -21.42 21.24
C ARG A 782 -7.43 -21.11 22.70
N PRO A 783 -7.90 -21.91 23.69
CA PRO A 783 -7.58 -21.66 25.10
C PRO A 783 -6.07 -21.65 25.36
N ALA A 784 -5.59 -20.62 26.09
CA ALA A 784 -4.20 -20.44 26.50
C ALA A 784 -3.18 -20.36 25.34
N ALA A 785 -3.63 -20.00 24.13
CA ALA A 785 -2.80 -19.69 22.98
C ALA A 785 -3.18 -18.32 22.42
N GLN A 786 -2.32 -17.75 21.58
CA GLN A 786 -2.63 -16.54 20.83
C GLN A 786 -3.82 -16.78 19.89
N SER A 787 -4.71 -15.78 19.78
CA SER A 787 -5.80 -15.78 18.82
C SER A 787 -5.27 -15.48 17.42
N VAL A 788 -5.89 -16.07 16.40
CA VAL A 788 -5.62 -15.74 14.99
C VAL A 788 -6.65 -14.71 14.56
N THR A 789 -6.28 -13.44 14.56
CA THR A 789 -7.20 -12.31 14.40
C THR A 789 -7.12 -11.75 12.98
N SER A 790 -8.25 -11.50 12.34
CA SER A 790 -8.33 -10.88 11.02
C SER A 790 -9.18 -9.60 11.09
N PRO A 791 -8.71 -8.46 10.55
CA PRO A 791 -9.52 -7.26 10.47
C PRO A 791 -10.72 -7.45 9.53
N VAL A 792 -11.84 -6.85 9.92
CA VAL A 792 -13.09 -6.87 9.17
C VAL A 792 -13.56 -5.43 8.96
N THR A 793 -13.93 -5.07 7.73
CA THR A 793 -14.41 -3.72 7.40
C THR A 793 -15.62 -3.80 6.49
N LEU A 794 -16.75 -3.31 6.97
CA LEU A 794 -18.05 -3.50 6.33
C LEU A 794 -18.70 -2.15 6.10
N ARG A 795 -19.41 -2.01 4.99
CA ARG A 795 -20.30 -0.88 4.74
C ARG A 795 -21.65 -1.40 4.32
N ALA A 796 -22.63 -1.18 5.18
CA ALA A 796 -24.02 -1.44 4.86
C ALA A 796 -24.50 -0.44 3.80
N MET A 797 -25.13 -0.90 2.71
CA MET A 797 -25.70 -0.01 1.70
C MET A 797 -27.19 0.16 1.87
N ALA A 798 -27.67 1.39 1.64
CA ALA A 798 -29.09 1.69 1.70
C ALA A 798 -29.89 0.98 0.60
N ALA A 799 -29.30 0.82 -0.58
CA ALA A 799 -29.83 0.04 -1.69
C ALA A 799 -28.73 -0.22 -2.72
N ASP A 800 -28.88 -1.29 -3.47
CA ASP A 800 -28.29 -1.47 -4.79
C ASP A 800 -29.31 -0.98 -5.83
N VAL A 801 -28.86 -0.20 -6.82
CA VAL A 801 -29.74 0.47 -7.80
C VAL A 801 -29.09 0.44 -9.17
N THR A 802 -29.91 0.45 -10.23
CA THR A 802 -29.41 0.69 -11.59
C THR A 802 -28.61 1.99 -11.63
N SER A 803 -27.30 1.92 -11.85
CA SER A 803 -26.38 3.07 -11.72
C SER A 803 -26.46 4.07 -12.89
N HIS A 804 -26.96 3.63 -14.04
CA HIS A 804 -27.12 4.43 -15.24
C HIS A 804 -28.37 4.05 -16.03
N VAL A 805 -29.08 5.04 -16.56
CA VAL A 805 -30.17 4.83 -17.50
C VAL A 805 -30.11 5.83 -18.66
N GLU A 806 -30.46 5.34 -19.85
CA GLU A 806 -30.52 6.15 -21.07
C GLU A 806 -31.96 6.33 -21.57
N GLY A 807 -32.20 7.45 -22.25
CA GLY A 807 -33.48 7.83 -22.81
C GLY A 807 -33.34 8.62 -24.11
N GLN A 808 -34.41 8.66 -24.90
CA GLN A 808 -34.44 9.44 -26.13
C GLN A 808 -35.70 10.29 -26.25
N GLY A 809 -35.58 11.39 -27.01
CA GLY A 809 -36.68 12.27 -27.38
C GLY A 809 -37.01 13.34 -26.32
N PRO A 810 -37.82 14.34 -26.70
CA PRO A 810 -38.10 15.51 -25.86
C PRO A 810 -38.90 15.18 -24.58
N SER A 811 -39.54 14.00 -24.54
CA SER A 811 -40.20 13.41 -23.37
C SER A 811 -40.15 11.88 -23.47
N GLY A 812 -40.08 11.20 -22.33
CA GLY A 812 -40.03 9.74 -22.25
C GLY A 812 -39.97 9.24 -20.81
N SER A 813 -39.91 7.93 -20.61
CA SER A 813 -39.65 7.33 -19.31
C SER A 813 -38.78 6.07 -19.43
N THR A 814 -38.14 5.71 -18.32
CA THR A 814 -37.36 4.49 -18.15
C THR A 814 -37.53 3.99 -16.71
N THR A 815 -37.20 2.73 -16.46
CA THR A 815 -37.31 2.12 -15.14
C THR A 815 -35.95 1.99 -14.48
N VAL A 816 -35.89 2.21 -13.17
CA VAL A 816 -34.75 1.90 -12.32
C VAL A 816 -35.12 0.76 -11.39
N GLU A 817 -34.32 -0.30 -11.42
CA GLU A 817 -34.40 -1.41 -10.49
C GLU A 817 -33.68 -1.03 -9.19
N ILE A 818 -34.30 -1.37 -8.05
CA ILE A 818 -33.85 -1.00 -6.71
C ILE A 818 -33.96 -2.24 -5.82
N THR A 819 -32.82 -2.69 -5.29
CA THR A 819 -32.75 -3.69 -4.22
C THR A 819 -32.41 -2.99 -2.91
N PRO A 820 -33.39 -2.69 -2.06
CA PRO A 820 -33.19 -1.91 -0.84
C PRO A 820 -32.58 -2.75 0.29
N GLY A 821 -31.73 -2.13 1.12
CA GLY A 821 -31.17 -2.69 2.35
C GLY A 821 -31.95 -2.34 3.61
N PHE A 822 -33.14 -1.73 3.46
CA PHE A 822 -34.04 -1.40 4.56
C PHE A 822 -35.51 -1.51 4.16
N THR A 823 -36.40 -1.58 5.16
CA THR A 823 -37.86 -1.58 4.97
C THR A 823 -38.44 -0.23 5.39
N GLY A 824 -39.16 0.45 4.50
CA GLY A 824 -39.69 1.79 4.75
C GLY A 824 -40.10 2.55 3.48
N GLU A 825 -39.91 3.86 3.52
CA GLU A 825 -40.12 4.76 2.38
C GLU A 825 -38.77 5.39 1.98
N MET A 826 -38.41 5.29 0.71
CA MET A 826 -37.21 5.87 0.12
C MET A 826 -37.59 7.12 -0.68
N THR A 827 -37.07 8.28 -0.29
CA THR A 827 -37.39 9.57 -0.92
C THR A 827 -36.21 10.01 -1.80
N PRO A 828 -36.27 9.82 -3.13
CA PRO A 828 -35.19 10.24 -4.02
C PRO A 828 -35.08 11.77 -4.07
N SER A 829 -33.84 12.27 -4.09
CA SER A 829 -33.50 13.64 -4.44
C SER A 829 -33.10 13.69 -5.92
N ILE A 830 -33.66 14.64 -6.67
CA ILE A 830 -33.43 14.77 -8.10
C ILE A 830 -32.55 15.99 -8.33
N VAL A 831 -31.43 15.77 -9.02
CA VAL A 831 -30.70 16.82 -9.70
C VAL A 831 -31.07 16.68 -11.16
N GLY A 832 -31.88 17.62 -11.65
CA GLY A 832 -32.62 17.51 -12.91
C GLY A 832 -31.72 17.30 -14.13
N LEU A 833 -32.37 17.08 -15.28
CA LEU A 833 -31.65 16.98 -16.55
C LEU A 833 -31.11 18.37 -16.93
N ALA A 834 -29.80 18.56 -16.89
CA ALA A 834 -29.16 19.75 -17.45
C ALA A 834 -28.68 19.46 -18.87
N LYS A 835 -28.75 20.47 -19.73
CA LYS A 835 -28.31 20.34 -21.12
C LYS A 835 -26.80 20.44 -21.16
N ALA A 836 -26.17 19.47 -21.81
CA ALA A 836 -24.75 19.52 -22.06
C ALA A 836 -24.42 20.58 -23.12
N GLU A 837 -23.45 21.43 -22.83
CA GLU A 837 -22.85 22.33 -23.81
C GLU A 837 -21.76 21.57 -24.56
N THR A 838 -21.97 21.35 -25.85
CA THR A 838 -21.02 20.65 -26.71
C THR A 838 -20.33 21.59 -27.69
N SER A 839 -19.06 21.33 -27.97
CA SER A 839 -18.29 22.01 -29.02
C SER A 839 -17.26 21.07 -29.61
N GLU A 840 -17.06 21.11 -30.93
CA GLU A 840 -16.02 20.32 -31.58
C GLU A 840 -14.69 21.08 -31.61
N THR A 841 -13.60 20.32 -31.62
CA THR A 841 -12.25 20.84 -31.87
C THR A 841 -11.42 19.82 -32.64
N THR A 842 -10.56 20.30 -33.54
CA THR A 842 -9.59 19.45 -34.25
C THR A 842 -8.19 19.87 -33.80
N LYS A 843 -7.37 18.90 -33.40
CA LYS A 843 -5.98 19.11 -32.98
C LYS A 843 -5.07 18.10 -33.65
N VAL A 844 -3.75 18.31 -33.56
CA VAL A 844 -2.70 17.40 -34.06
C VAL A 844 -1.75 17.09 -32.90
N PRO A 845 -1.29 15.84 -32.73
CA PRO A 845 -0.29 15.48 -31.71
C PRO A 845 0.93 16.41 -31.72
N GLY A 846 1.41 16.81 -30.55
CA GLY A 846 2.52 17.75 -30.43
C GLY A 846 2.72 18.28 -29.00
N ALA A 847 3.47 19.38 -28.85
CA ALA A 847 3.85 19.88 -27.52
C ALA A 847 2.63 20.41 -26.72
N ASN A 848 2.50 19.97 -25.47
CA ASN A 848 1.47 20.45 -24.55
C ASN A 848 1.71 21.94 -24.21
N ALA A 849 0.73 22.80 -24.48
CA ALA A 849 0.74 24.17 -23.95
C ALA A 849 -0.26 24.26 -22.79
N SER A 850 0.27 24.25 -21.58
CA SER A 850 -0.49 24.05 -20.32
C SER A 850 -1.58 25.09 -20.04
N THR A 851 -1.60 26.26 -20.67
CA THR A 851 -2.65 27.29 -20.46
C THR A 851 -2.99 28.10 -21.71
N VAL A 852 -2.43 27.75 -22.86
CA VAL A 852 -2.57 28.52 -24.11
C VAL A 852 -3.00 27.58 -25.23
N GLU A 853 -4.05 27.96 -25.95
CA GLU A 853 -4.49 27.19 -27.11
C GLU A 853 -3.40 27.15 -28.20
N ASN A 854 -3.08 25.94 -28.67
CA ASN A 854 -2.11 25.70 -29.73
C ASN A 854 -2.60 24.62 -30.71
N ALA A 855 -1.69 24.06 -31.51
CA ALA A 855 -2.03 23.01 -32.49
C ALA A 855 -2.46 21.68 -31.87
N SER A 856 -2.04 21.40 -30.63
CA SER A 856 -2.25 20.14 -29.92
C SER A 856 -3.21 20.27 -28.74
N SER A 857 -3.35 21.47 -28.18
CA SER A 857 -4.19 21.77 -27.01
C SER A 857 -5.31 22.75 -27.38
N MET A 858 -6.54 22.43 -26.99
CA MET A 858 -7.65 23.38 -26.90
C MET A 858 -7.71 23.96 -25.49
N VAL A 859 -8.19 25.20 -25.35
CA VAL A 859 -8.42 25.83 -24.04
C VAL A 859 -9.82 26.43 -24.01
N ARG A 860 -10.56 26.19 -22.94
CA ARG A 860 -11.95 26.65 -22.74
C ARG A 860 -12.12 27.23 -21.34
N GLU A 861 -12.91 28.29 -21.23
CA GLU A 861 -13.29 28.84 -19.94
C GLU A 861 -14.70 28.38 -19.60
N VAL A 862 -14.84 27.70 -18.47
CA VAL A 862 -16.13 27.27 -17.92
C VAL A 862 -16.41 28.07 -16.66
N THR A 863 -17.49 28.85 -16.66
CA THR A 863 -17.90 29.63 -15.47
C THR A 863 -18.94 28.85 -14.67
N VAL A 864 -18.58 28.49 -13.44
CA VAL A 864 -19.45 27.78 -12.49
C VAL A 864 -20.19 28.79 -11.61
N GLY A 865 -21.52 28.70 -11.59
CA GLY A 865 -22.39 29.53 -10.76
C GLY A 865 -22.47 29.08 -9.29
N GLU A 866 -23.04 29.92 -8.42
CA GLU A 866 -23.39 29.49 -7.04
C GLU A 866 -24.49 28.42 -7.08
N GLY A 867 -24.35 27.36 -6.27
CA GLY A 867 -25.35 26.29 -6.17
C GLY A 867 -25.27 25.20 -7.25
N VAL A 868 -24.17 25.14 -8.01
CA VAL A 868 -23.84 23.99 -8.85
C VAL A 868 -23.42 22.82 -7.95
N GLU A 869 -24.10 21.69 -8.07
CA GLU A 869 -23.84 20.51 -7.24
C GLU A 869 -22.77 19.61 -7.87
N ALA A 870 -22.64 19.62 -9.21
CA ALA A 870 -21.55 18.97 -9.92
C ALA A 870 -21.26 19.63 -11.27
N LEU A 871 -19.99 19.65 -11.67
CA LEU A 871 -19.52 20.04 -12.99
C LEU A 871 -18.91 18.81 -13.68
N ASN A 872 -19.50 18.38 -14.79
CA ASN A 872 -18.98 17.32 -15.64
C ASN A 872 -18.32 17.94 -16.88
N LEU A 873 -17.13 17.45 -17.20
CA LEU A 873 -16.33 17.87 -18.35
C LEU A 873 -15.89 16.61 -19.07
N SER A 874 -15.99 16.57 -20.40
CA SER A 874 -15.44 15.46 -21.17
C SER A 874 -14.92 15.92 -22.52
N ILE A 875 -14.00 15.14 -23.06
CA ILE A 875 -13.50 15.27 -24.42
C ILE A 875 -13.55 13.89 -25.08
N THR A 876 -14.41 13.76 -26.08
CA THR A 876 -14.65 12.51 -26.81
C THR A 876 -13.93 12.55 -28.14
N ALA A 877 -12.96 11.66 -28.34
CA ALA A 877 -12.22 11.56 -29.60
C ALA A 877 -13.10 11.23 -30.80
N GLY A 878 -12.64 11.66 -31.98
CA GLY A 878 -13.23 11.25 -33.26
C GLY A 878 -12.75 9.87 -33.70
N ALA A 879 -11.51 9.53 -33.37
CA ALA A 879 -10.90 8.23 -33.61
C ALA A 879 -10.66 7.46 -32.30
N SER A 880 -11.02 6.18 -32.28
CA SER A 880 -10.76 5.28 -31.14
C SER A 880 -9.27 5.02 -30.87
N SER A 881 -8.41 5.38 -31.83
CA SER A 881 -6.95 5.30 -31.73
C SER A 881 -6.28 6.63 -31.41
N ALA A 882 -7.05 7.70 -31.20
CA ALA A 882 -6.52 8.95 -30.66
C ALA A 882 -6.28 8.80 -29.15
N ASP A 883 -5.57 9.76 -28.57
CA ASP A 883 -5.30 9.85 -27.13
C ASP A 883 -5.43 11.30 -26.70
N TRP A 884 -6.55 11.64 -26.06
CA TRP A 884 -6.86 13.00 -25.64
C TRP A 884 -6.81 13.13 -24.14
N ASP A 885 -5.91 13.96 -23.61
CA ASP A 885 -5.87 14.31 -22.20
C ASP A 885 -6.80 15.49 -21.88
N LEU A 886 -7.29 15.53 -20.64
CA LEU A 886 -8.11 16.62 -20.09
C LEU A 886 -7.47 17.19 -18.82
N TYR A 887 -7.19 18.50 -18.80
CA TYR A 887 -6.71 19.23 -17.63
C TYR A 887 -7.68 20.36 -17.25
N VAL A 888 -7.81 20.63 -15.96
CA VAL A 888 -8.71 21.66 -15.44
C VAL A 888 -8.03 22.46 -14.35
N ILE A 889 -7.91 23.77 -14.55
CA ILE A 889 -7.42 24.72 -13.55
C ILE A 889 -8.63 25.36 -12.86
N THR A 890 -8.74 25.13 -11.56
CA THR A 890 -9.80 25.67 -10.69
C THR A 890 -9.63 27.17 -10.44
N PRO A 891 -10.66 27.88 -9.93
CA PRO A 891 -10.55 29.30 -9.57
C PRO A 891 -9.44 29.63 -8.56
N ALA A 892 -9.03 28.66 -7.74
CA ALA A 892 -7.95 28.79 -6.77
C ALA A 892 -6.55 28.52 -7.36
N GLY A 893 -6.45 28.27 -8.67
CA GLY A 893 -5.19 27.97 -9.35
C GLY A 893 -4.73 26.51 -9.24
N ARG A 894 -5.50 25.62 -8.60
CA ARG A 894 -5.21 24.17 -8.55
C ARG A 894 -5.52 23.51 -9.89
N GLN A 895 -4.60 22.72 -10.43
CA GLN A 895 -4.81 21.86 -11.60
C GLN A 895 -5.36 20.48 -11.18
N ILE A 896 -6.31 19.96 -11.94
CA ILE A 896 -6.89 18.61 -11.86
C ILE A 896 -6.74 17.99 -13.25
N SER A 897 -6.39 16.71 -13.36
CA SER A 897 -6.15 16.05 -14.65
C SER A 897 -6.92 14.73 -14.75
N ALA A 898 -7.43 14.45 -15.95
CA ALA A 898 -7.87 13.15 -16.43
C ALA A 898 -7.10 12.90 -17.74
N ALA A 899 -5.99 12.16 -17.63
CA ALA A 899 -4.97 12.00 -18.67
C ALA A 899 -4.50 10.54 -18.65
N THR A 900 -5.29 9.66 -19.25
CA THR A 900 -5.07 8.22 -19.36
C THR A 900 -4.81 7.85 -20.80
N ALA A 901 -4.42 6.60 -21.08
CA ALA A 901 -4.25 6.13 -22.46
C ALA A 901 -5.58 5.91 -23.22
N ALA A 902 -6.71 6.33 -22.66
CA ALA A 902 -8.01 6.23 -23.30
C ALA A 902 -8.14 7.30 -24.38
N ALA A 903 -8.80 6.96 -25.50
CA ALA A 903 -9.02 7.94 -26.55
C ALA A 903 -9.84 9.15 -26.10
N SER A 904 -10.69 8.97 -25.09
CA SER A 904 -11.60 10.00 -24.58
C SER A 904 -11.45 10.12 -23.09
N GLU A 905 -11.53 11.35 -22.58
CA GLU A 905 -11.38 11.65 -21.17
C GLU A 905 -12.59 12.34 -20.59
N SER A 906 -12.82 12.13 -19.29
CA SER A 906 -13.88 12.81 -18.56
C SER A 906 -13.50 13.09 -17.12
N LEU A 907 -14.04 14.17 -16.58
CA LEU A 907 -13.80 14.64 -15.23
C LEU A 907 -15.10 15.16 -14.62
N THR A 908 -15.41 14.71 -13.40
CA THR A 908 -16.49 15.25 -12.57
C THR A 908 -15.91 15.97 -11.36
N ILE A 909 -16.29 17.23 -11.17
CA ILE A 909 -15.98 18.02 -9.99
C ILE A 909 -17.27 18.18 -9.18
N ASN A 910 -17.38 17.49 -8.05
CA ASN A 910 -18.51 17.60 -7.13
C ASN A 910 -18.39 18.86 -6.26
N ASN A 911 -19.51 19.54 -6.02
CA ASN A 911 -19.60 20.82 -5.30
C ASN A 911 -18.51 21.84 -5.73
N PRO A 912 -18.41 22.15 -7.04
CA PRO A 912 -17.37 23.02 -7.54
C PRO A 912 -17.48 24.41 -6.91
N ALA A 913 -16.35 24.97 -6.47
CA ALA A 913 -16.32 26.35 -6.00
C ALA A 913 -16.82 27.28 -7.13
N PRO A 914 -17.71 28.25 -6.83
CA PRO A 914 -18.20 29.18 -7.84
C PRO A 914 -17.03 30.02 -8.37
N GLY A 915 -16.95 30.20 -9.68
CA GLY A 915 -15.86 30.92 -10.33
C GLY A 915 -15.50 30.38 -11.70
N ARG A 916 -14.39 30.89 -12.23
CA ARG A 916 -13.89 30.55 -13.57
C ARG A 916 -12.92 29.36 -13.51
N TYR A 917 -13.24 28.33 -14.28
CA TYR A 917 -12.38 27.17 -14.53
C TYR A 917 -11.77 27.29 -15.92
N LEU A 918 -10.49 26.92 -16.06
CA LEU A 918 -9.82 26.81 -17.36
C LEU A 918 -9.67 25.33 -17.69
N VAL A 919 -10.34 24.86 -18.75
CA VAL A 919 -10.35 23.47 -19.19
C VAL A 919 -9.50 23.34 -20.44
N ILE A 920 -8.62 22.34 -20.47
CA ILE A 920 -7.62 22.13 -21.51
C ILE A 920 -7.79 20.70 -22.01
N GLY A 921 -8.15 20.54 -23.28
CA GLY A 921 -8.13 19.25 -23.97
C GLY A 921 -6.88 19.14 -24.84
N TYR A 922 -6.06 18.12 -24.64
CA TYR A 922 -4.75 17.98 -25.27
C TYR A 922 -4.67 16.67 -26.04
N LEU A 923 -4.48 16.74 -27.36
CA LEU A 923 -4.25 15.57 -28.18
C LEU A 923 -2.79 15.12 -28.02
N TYR A 924 -2.59 14.07 -27.24
CA TYR A 924 -1.30 13.46 -26.94
C TYR A 924 -0.78 12.67 -28.15
N SER A 925 -1.60 11.78 -28.71
CA SER A 925 -1.20 10.93 -29.83
C SER A 925 -2.37 10.51 -30.73
N THR A 926 -2.04 10.05 -31.94
CA THR A 926 -2.93 9.37 -32.89
C THR A 926 -2.12 8.29 -33.61
N ALA A 927 -2.77 7.24 -34.13
CA ALA A 927 -2.10 6.10 -34.76
C ALA A 927 -1.15 6.47 -35.93
N ASP A 928 -1.48 7.50 -36.71
CA ASP A 928 -0.70 7.99 -37.84
C ASP A 928 0.03 9.31 -37.55
N GLY A 929 -0.07 9.84 -36.32
CA GLY A 929 0.40 11.17 -35.95
C GLY A 929 -0.39 12.32 -36.61
N GLY A 930 -1.51 12.01 -37.26
CA GLY A 930 -2.41 12.95 -37.92
C GLY A 930 -3.39 13.66 -36.97
N PRO A 931 -4.18 14.61 -37.47
CA PRO A 931 -5.18 15.30 -36.68
C PRO A 931 -6.33 14.39 -36.23
N ASP A 932 -6.86 14.63 -35.03
CA ASP A 932 -8.15 14.09 -34.58
C ASP A 932 -9.15 15.20 -34.27
N THR A 933 -10.43 14.93 -34.48
CA THR A 933 -11.53 15.86 -34.16
C THR A 933 -12.31 15.33 -32.96
N ALA A 934 -12.19 15.99 -31.82
CA ALA A 934 -12.90 15.62 -30.60
C ALA A 934 -14.10 16.54 -30.31
N THR A 935 -15.10 15.97 -29.63
CA THR A 935 -16.23 16.71 -29.05
C THR A 935 -15.94 16.99 -27.58
N PHE A 936 -15.79 18.26 -27.23
CA PHE A 936 -15.77 18.71 -25.85
C PHE A 936 -17.19 18.92 -25.34
N GLU A 937 -17.49 18.36 -24.18
CA GLU A 937 -18.75 18.52 -23.46
C GLU A 937 -18.50 19.15 -22.10
N SER A 938 -19.30 20.17 -21.75
CA SER A 938 -19.38 20.69 -20.38
C SER A 938 -20.82 20.69 -19.90
N LEU A 939 -21.03 20.28 -18.66
CA LEU A 939 -22.35 20.11 -18.08
C LEU A 939 -22.31 20.54 -16.61
N GLN A 940 -23.16 21.50 -16.27
CA GLN A 940 -23.35 21.95 -14.89
C GLN A 940 -24.68 21.42 -14.37
N LEU A 941 -24.64 20.62 -13.30
CA LEU A 941 -25.82 20.09 -12.64
C LEU A 941 -26.25 21.07 -11.54
N THR A 942 -27.45 21.65 -11.68
CA THR A 942 -28.01 22.67 -10.76
C THR A 942 -29.40 22.25 -10.26
N GLY A 943 -29.47 21.58 -9.12
CA GLY A 943 -30.73 21.21 -8.44
C GLY A 943 -31.81 20.56 -9.33
N ASP A 944 -33.05 20.50 -8.84
CA ASP A 944 -34.18 19.99 -9.62
C ASP A 944 -34.72 21.05 -10.61
N ALA A 945 -34.50 20.83 -11.91
CA ALA A 945 -35.03 21.69 -12.98
C ALA A 945 -36.52 21.43 -13.31
N GLY A 946 -37.15 20.44 -12.67
CA GLY A 946 -38.55 20.06 -12.86
C GLY A 946 -38.83 19.32 -14.18
N ASN A 947 -37.78 18.86 -14.86
CA ASN A 947 -37.85 18.15 -16.15
C ASN A 947 -37.58 16.65 -16.04
N LEU A 948 -37.33 16.14 -14.82
CA LEU A 948 -37.17 14.74 -14.48
C LEU A 948 -38.01 14.45 -13.23
N THR A 949 -38.73 13.34 -13.21
CA THR A 949 -39.61 12.94 -12.11
C THR A 949 -39.43 11.46 -11.80
N VAL A 950 -39.61 11.10 -10.53
CA VAL A 950 -39.55 9.70 -10.05
C VAL A 950 -40.95 9.27 -9.60
N THR A 951 -41.44 8.12 -10.04
CA THR A 951 -42.74 7.56 -9.62
C THR A 951 -42.63 6.07 -9.26
N PRO A 952 -43.11 5.63 -8.08
CA PRO A 952 -43.65 6.43 -6.98
C PRO A 952 -42.60 7.26 -6.24
N ASN A 953 -42.99 8.39 -5.65
CA ASN A 953 -42.14 9.18 -4.75
C ASN A 953 -42.96 9.62 -3.51
N PRO A 954 -42.64 9.13 -2.30
CA PRO A 954 -41.55 8.20 -1.99
C PRO A 954 -41.77 6.78 -2.55
N VAL A 955 -40.68 6.04 -2.79
CA VAL A 955 -40.70 4.62 -3.19
C VAL A 955 -40.89 3.74 -1.96
N PRO A 956 -41.95 2.91 -1.88
CA PRO A 956 -42.08 1.93 -0.81
C PRO A 956 -41.07 0.80 -1.02
N VAL A 957 -40.23 0.54 -0.01
CA VAL A 957 -39.13 -0.43 -0.07
C VAL A 957 -39.23 -1.48 1.03
N THR A 958 -38.82 -2.71 0.73
CA THR A 958 -38.73 -3.82 1.69
C THR A 958 -37.37 -4.47 1.56
N SER A 959 -36.62 -4.57 2.66
CA SER A 959 -35.23 -5.07 2.68
C SER A 959 -35.10 -6.39 1.91
N GLY A 960 -34.20 -6.43 0.94
CA GLY A 960 -33.89 -7.60 0.12
C GLY A 960 -34.96 -8.02 -0.88
N LEU A 961 -36.04 -7.25 -1.03
CA LEU A 961 -37.04 -7.46 -2.06
C LEU A 961 -36.88 -6.38 -3.14
N GLU A 962 -36.50 -6.81 -4.35
CA GLU A 962 -36.45 -5.96 -5.53
C GLU A 962 -37.76 -5.18 -5.72
N THR A 963 -37.61 -3.90 -6.04
CA THR A 963 -38.69 -2.99 -6.42
C THR A 963 -38.22 -2.10 -7.57
N GLU A 964 -39.14 -1.38 -8.19
CA GLU A 964 -38.86 -0.54 -9.35
C GLU A 964 -39.40 0.88 -9.13
N ALA A 965 -38.74 1.86 -9.75
CA ALA A 965 -39.22 3.22 -9.85
C ALA A 965 -39.10 3.72 -11.30
N GLU A 966 -40.13 4.40 -11.79
CA GLU A 966 -40.13 5.03 -13.11
C GLU A 966 -39.47 6.41 -13.04
N LEU A 967 -38.47 6.64 -13.89
CA LEU A 967 -37.90 7.95 -14.18
C LEU A 967 -38.54 8.49 -15.46
N ALA A 968 -39.30 9.57 -15.35
CA ALA A 968 -39.97 10.21 -16.49
C ALA A 968 -39.45 11.63 -16.71
N TRP A 969 -39.13 11.96 -17.96
CA TRP A 969 -38.65 13.29 -18.37
C TRP A 969 -39.59 13.95 -19.38
N SER A 970 -39.56 15.28 -19.42
CA SER A 970 -40.31 16.05 -20.42
C SER A 970 -39.76 17.46 -20.65
N GLY A 971 -40.07 18.03 -21.81
CA GLY A 971 -39.76 19.42 -22.13
C GLY A 971 -38.30 19.67 -22.54
N LEU A 972 -37.59 18.62 -22.98
CA LEU A 972 -36.21 18.73 -23.41
C LEU A 972 -36.12 19.28 -24.84
N THR A 973 -35.07 20.06 -25.11
CA THR A 973 -34.77 20.58 -26.47
C THR A 973 -33.67 19.76 -27.12
N GLU A 974 -33.48 19.89 -28.44
CA GLU A 974 -32.42 19.23 -29.20
C GLU A 974 -31.05 19.33 -28.51
N GLY A 975 -30.39 18.19 -28.31
CA GLY A 975 -29.11 18.06 -27.61
C GLY A 975 -29.07 16.88 -26.63
N VAL A 976 -27.93 16.71 -25.96
CA VAL A 976 -27.73 15.72 -24.90
C VAL A 976 -28.03 16.36 -23.55
N TRP A 977 -28.78 15.65 -22.72
CA TRP A 977 -29.14 16.07 -21.38
C TRP A 977 -28.69 15.01 -20.39
N ARG A 978 -28.13 15.42 -19.25
CA ARG A 978 -27.82 14.46 -18.17
C ARG A 978 -28.28 14.98 -16.81
N GLY A 979 -28.57 14.05 -15.91
CA GLY A 979 -29.07 14.32 -14.57
C GLY A 979 -28.68 13.20 -13.61
N VAL A 980 -28.97 13.39 -12.33
CA VAL A 980 -28.67 12.41 -11.28
C VAL A 980 -29.88 12.28 -10.35
N VAL A 981 -30.27 11.05 -10.06
CA VAL A 981 -31.24 10.71 -9.03
C VAL A 981 -30.50 10.09 -7.86
N THR A 982 -30.53 10.75 -6.71
CA THR A 982 -29.94 10.26 -5.46
C THR A 982 -31.01 9.58 -4.63
N TRP A 983 -30.93 8.26 -4.49
CA TRP A 983 -31.90 7.44 -3.75
C TRP A 983 -31.67 7.47 -2.25
N ALA A 984 -30.40 7.51 -1.86
CA ALA A 984 -29.89 7.65 -0.50
C ALA A 984 -28.47 8.26 -0.56
N PRO A 985 -27.90 8.78 0.54
CA PRO A 985 -26.53 9.32 0.53
C PRO A 985 -25.52 8.32 -0.04
N GLY A 986 -24.90 8.61 -1.19
CA GLY A 986 -23.95 7.69 -1.85
C GLY A 986 -24.57 6.60 -2.74
N VAL A 987 -25.90 6.60 -2.92
CA VAL A 987 -26.61 5.68 -3.83
C VAL A 987 -27.31 6.49 -4.91
N THR A 988 -26.79 6.44 -6.14
CA THR A 988 -27.21 7.34 -7.23
C THR A 988 -27.42 6.60 -8.55
N THR A 989 -28.40 7.06 -9.33
CA THR A 989 -28.57 6.71 -10.75
C THR A 989 -28.27 7.93 -11.60
N THR A 990 -27.37 7.78 -12.57
CA THR A 990 -27.16 8.79 -13.62
C THR A 990 -28.17 8.59 -14.74
N VAL A 991 -28.70 9.69 -15.28
CA VAL A 991 -29.72 9.68 -16.34
C VAL A 991 -29.18 10.44 -17.54
N THR A 992 -29.16 9.82 -18.71
CA THR A 992 -28.78 10.48 -19.98
C THR A 992 -29.96 10.47 -20.95
N VAL A 993 -30.29 11.61 -21.53
CA VAL A 993 -31.36 11.73 -22.52
C VAL A 993 -30.89 12.48 -23.76
N THR A 994 -31.05 11.86 -24.93
CA THR A 994 -30.66 12.46 -26.22
C THR A 994 -31.89 12.88 -27.02
N VAL A 995 -31.92 14.14 -27.45
CA VAL A 995 -33.00 14.70 -28.29
C VAL A 995 -32.45 15.06 -29.67
N GLY A 996 -32.91 14.38 -30.72
CA GLY A 996 -32.48 14.61 -32.09
C GLY A 996 -33.04 15.87 -32.74
N ALA A 997 -32.47 16.24 -33.88
CA ALA A 997 -32.88 17.40 -34.67
C ALA A 997 -34.36 17.31 -35.09
N GLY A 998 -35.13 18.37 -34.79
CA GLY A 998 -36.59 18.40 -35.07
C GLY A 998 -37.46 17.66 -34.05
N GLY A 999 -36.90 17.20 -32.92
CA GLY A 999 -37.66 16.57 -31.83
C GLY A 999 -38.03 15.10 -32.07
N GLY A 1000 -37.45 14.46 -33.09
CA GLY A 1000 -37.54 13.02 -33.32
C GLY A 1000 -36.47 12.24 -32.54
N PRO A 1001 -36.62 10.91 -32.43
CA PRO A 1001 -35.49 10.04 -32.07
C PRO A 1001 -34.31 10.31 -33.02
N VAL A 1002 -33.08 10.24 -32.52
CA VAL A 1002 -31.91 10.28 -33.39
C VAL A 1002 -31.98 9.04 -34.29
N ASP A 1003 -31.89 9.24 -35.61
CA ASP A 1003 -31.94 8.14 -36.60
C ASP A 1003 -30.82 7.13 -36.26
N PRO A 1004 -31.14 5.89 -35.89
CA PRO A 1004 -30.14 4.93 -35.45
C PRO A 1004 -29.36 4.43 -36.67
N THR A 1005 -28.10 4.79 -36.78
CA THR A 1005 -27.12 3.93 -37.47
C THR A 1005 -26.88 2.67 -36.63
N PRO A 1006 -26.67 1.52 -37.27
CA PRO A 1006 -27.66 0.52 -37.65
C PRO A 1006 -28.13 -0.37 -36.48
N GLU A 1007 -29.29 -1.01 -36.69
CA GLU A 1007 -30.02 -1.96 -35.82
C GLU A 1007 -29.30 -2.47 -34.56
N THR A 1008 -29.81 -2.08 -33.38
CA THR A 1008 -29.61 -2.86 -32.16
C THR A 1008 -30.25 -4.23 -32.37
N CYS A 1009 -29.41 -5.18 -32.66
CA CYS A 1009 -29.70 -6.60 -32.68
C CYS A 1009 -30.28 -7.07 -31.34
N ASP A 1010 -31.59 -7.31 -31.33
CA ASP A 1010 -32.35 -7.88 -30.20
C ASP A 1010 -32.12 -9.40 -30.09
N VAL A 1011 -30.87 -9.80 -29.81
CA VAL A 1011 -30.52 -11.20 -29.50
C VAL A 1011 -30.16 -11.33 -28.03
N VAL A 1012 -30.58 -12.43 -27.39
CA VAL A 1012 -30.16 -12.77 -26.04
C VAL A 1012 -28.68 -13.20 -26.09
N ASP A 1013 -27.85 -12.58 -25.25
CA ASP A 1013 -26.44 -12.94 -25.13
C ASP A 1013 -26.26 -14.42 -24.76
N PHE A 1014 -25.20 -15.03 -25.27
CA PHE A 1014 -24.83 -16.36 -24.80
C PHE A 1014 -24.39 -16.31 -23.34
N ARG A 1015 -24.79 -17.31 -22.55
CA ARG A 1015 -24.56 -17.33 -21.10
C ARG A 1015 -23.08 -17.29 -20.71
N ASP A 1016 -22.20 -17.78 -21.58
CA ASP A 1016 -20.74 -17.78 -21.42
C ASP A 1016 -20.05 -16.64 -22.19
N ASN A 1017 -20.82 -15.70 -22.73
CA ASN A 1017 -20.34 -14.51 -23.41
C ASN A 1017 -21.22 -13.28 -23.09
N PRO A 1018 -21.35 -12.89 -21.80
CA PRO A 1018 -22.07 -11.68 -21.41
C PRO A 1018 -21.29 -10.39 -21.76
N GLU A 1019 -21.97 -9.25 -21.69
CA GLU A 1019 -21.37 -7.92 -21.86
C GLU A 1019 -20.16 -7.74 -20.95
N GLY A 1020 -19.07 -7.19 -21.51
CA GLY A 1020 -17.77 -7.07 -20.83
C GLY A 1020 -16.86 -8.30 -20.91
N SER A 1021 -17.31 -9.44 -21.44
CA SER A 1021 -16.47 -10.64 -21.54
C SER A 1021 -15.52 -10.65 -22.75
N GLN A 1022 -14.40 -11.38 -22.66
CA GLN A 1022 -13.44 -11.51 -23.77
C GLN A 1022 -14.15 -12.08 -25.01
N TYR A 1023 -14.06 -11.38 -26.14
CA TYR A 1023 -14.78 -11.63 -27.41
C TYR A 1023 -16.26 -11.21 -27.44
N TYR A 1024 -16.75 -10.45 -26.44
CA TYR A 1024 -18.16 -10.03 -26.39
C TYR A 1024 -18.65 -9.35 -27.67
N SER A 1025 -17.98 -8.28 -28.11
CA SER A 1025 -18.36 -7.51 -29.29
C SER A 1025 -18.45 -8.37 -30.54
N ALA A 1026 -17.39 -9.14 -30.83
CA ALA A 1026 -17.29 -9.96 -32.02
C ALA A 1026 -18.31 -11.10 -32.05
N VAL A 1027 -18.53 -11.77 -30.91
CA VAL A 1027 -19.52 -12.86 -30.82
C VAL A 1027 -20.94 -12.31 -30.91
N ARG A 1028 -21.21 -11.17 -30.27
CA ARG A 1028 -22.51 -10.50 -30.36
C ARG A 1028 -22.77 -10.05 -31.80
N TRP A 1029 -21.82 -9.41 -32.47
CA TRP A 1029 -21.88 -9.10 -33.89
C TRP A 1029 -22.21 -10.35 -34.73
N MET A 1030 -21.54 -11.49 -34.51
CA MET A 1030 -21.87 -12.73 -35.23
C MET A 1030 -23.30 -13.24 -34.96
N GLN A 1031 -23.87 -13.00 -33.77
CA GLN A 1031 -25.27 -13.34 -33.47
C GLN A 1031 -26.23 -12.44 -34.25
N CYS A 1032 -25.88 -11.16 -34.35
CA CYS A 1032 -26.65 -10.13 -35.03
C CYS A 1032 -26.72 -10.34 -36.53
N GLU A 1033 -25.59 -10.69 -37.13
CA GLU A 1033 -25.49 -11.04 -38.55
C GLU A 1033 -26.04 -12.46 -38.84
N GLY A 1034 -26.56 -13.18 -37.83
CA GLY A 1034 -27.11 -14.53 -38.00
C GLY A 1034 -26.06 -15.60 -38.36
N ILE A 1035 -24.77 -15.30 -38.19
CA ILE A 1035 -23.64 -16.19 -38.51
C ILE A 1035 -23.56 -17.34 -37.50
N THR A 1036 -23.96 -17.09 -36.24
CA THR A 1036 -23.99 -18.09 -35.17
C THR A 1036 -25.28 -18.00 -34.34
N THR A 1037 -25.80 -19.15 -33.95
CA THR A 1037 -26.86 -19.29 -32.93
C THR A 1037 -26.37 -20.02 -31.68
N GLY A 1038 -25.06 -20.26 -31.58
CA GLY A 1038 -24.43 -20.96 -30.47
C GLY A 1038 -24.83 -22.43 -30.37
N PHE A 1039 -24.77 -22.97 -29.16
CA PHE A 1039 -25.20 -24.32 -28.83
C PHE A 1039 -26.61 -24.30 -28.25
N ALA A 1040 -27.30 -25.45 -28.28
CA ALA A 1040 -28.67 -25.57 -27.77
C ALA A 1040 -28.82 -25.28 -26.27
N ASP A 1041 -27.71 -25.28 -25.52
CA ASP A 1041 -27.63 -24.84 -24.12
C ASP A 1041 -27.45 -23.32 -24.00
N GLY A 1042 -27.58 -22.52 -25.05
CA GLY A 1042 -27.42 -21.07 -24.98
C GLY A 1042 -26.00 -20.60 -24.66
N THR A 1043 -24.98 -21.41 -24.96
CA THR A 1043 -23.55 -21.03 -24.87
C THR A 1043 -22.92 -20.86 -26.25
N TYR A 1044 -21.87 -20.06 -26.36
CA TYR A 1044 -21.04 -19.93 -27.55
C TYR A 1044 -19.82 -20.85 -27.53
N ARG A 1045 -19.27 -21.15 -26.35
CA ARG A 1045 -18.03 -21.89 -26.10
C ARG A 1045 -16.79 -21.21 -26.70
N LYS A 1046 -16.57 -19.93 -26.36
CA LYS A 1046 -15.54 -19.06 -27.00
C LYS A 1046 -14.10 -19.57 -26.89
N HIS A 1047 -13.74 -20.27 -25.81
CA HIS A 1047 -12.40 -20.84 -25.63
C HIS A 1047 -12.25 -22.26 -26.18
N ALA A 1048 -13.32 -22.87 -26.70
CA ALA A 1048 -13.22 -24.19 -27.32
C ALA A 1048 -12.61 -24.06 -28.71
N ASP A 1049 -11.74 -25.02 -29.04
CA ASP A 1049 -11.21 -25.18 -30.39
C ASP A 1049 -12.35 -25.38 -31.39
N ILE A 1050 -12.24 -24.74 -32.56
CA ILE A 1050 -13.26 -24.82 -33.59
C ILE A 1050 -12.92 -25.92 -34.60
N SER A 1051 -13.90 -26.75 -34.94
CA SER A 1051 -13.71 -27.76 -35.98
C SER A 1051 -13.65 -27.13 -37.38
N ARG A 1052 -12.95 -27.80 -38.30
CA ARG A 1052 -12.86 -27.40 -39.72
C ARG A 1052 -14.24 -27.18 -40.35
N GLY A 1053 -15.21 -28.04 -40.06
CA GLY A 1053 -16.57 -27.90 -40.57
C GLY A 1053 -17.30 -26.67 -40.01
N GLN A 1054 -17.15 -26.39 -38.72
CA GLN A 1054 -17.75 -25.21 -38.08
C GLN A 1054 -17.17 -23.90 -38.60
N SER A 1055 -15.84 -23.83 -38.79
CA SER A 1055 -15.18 -22.63 -39.32
C SER A 1055 -15.68 -22.24 -40.73
N LEU A 1056 -15.81 -23.23 -41.63
CA LEU A 1056 -16.38 -22.98 -42.96
C LEU A 1056 -17.88 -22.66 -42.92
N ALA A 1057 -18.62 -23.21 -41.97
CA ALA A 1057 -20.04 -22.88 -41.81
C ALA A 1057 -20.25 -21.43 -41.37
N PHE A 1058 -19.36 -20.88 -40.53
CA PHE A 1058 -19.39 -19.46 -40.21
C PHE A 1058 -19.08 -18.60 -41.45
N MET A 1059 -18.00 -18.89 -42.17
CA MET A 1059 -17.66 -18.16 -43.40
C MET A 1059 -18.76 -18.23 -44.47
N HIS A 1060 -19.38 -19.40 -44.65
CA HIS A 1060 -20.47 -19.59 -45.61
C HIS A 1060 -21.71 -18.77 -45.25
N ARG A 1061 -22.05 -18.65 -43.96
CA ARG A 1061 -23.20 -17.81 -43.54
C ARG A 1061 -22.90 -16.33 -43.69
N TYR A 1062 -21.68 -15.93 -43.36
CA TYR A 1062 -21.25 -14.54 -43.49
C TYR A 1062 -21.23 -14.08 -44.97
N LEU A 1063 -20.64 -14.88 -45.86
CA LEU A 1063 -20.53 -14.53 -47.29
C LEU A 1063 -21.84 -14.71 -48.07
N ASP A 1064 -22.85 -15.33 -47.47
CA ASP A 1064 -24.15 -15.72 -48.04
C ASP A 1064 -24.13 -16.02 -49.56
N PRO A 1065 -23.31 -17.00 -50.01
CA PRO A 1065 -23.07 -17.20 -51.43
C PRO A 1065 -24.28 -17.86 -52.10
N GLU A 1066 -24.64 -17.41 -53.31
CA GLU A 1066 -25.58 -18.15 -54.17
C GLU A 1066 -24.95 -19.49 -54.60
N PHE A 1067 -25.23 -20.55 -53.85
CA PHE A 1067 -24.67 -21.88 -54.06
C PHE A 1067 -25.74 -22.97 -53.95
N THR A 1068 -25.63 -24.02 -54.76
CA THR A 1068 -26.48 -25.21 -54.66
C THR A 1068 -25.59 -26.42 -54.44
N ALA A 1069 -25.72 -27.05 -53.29
CA ALA A 1069 -24.91 -28.21 -52.93
C ALA A 1069 -25.09 -29.36 -53.94
N PRO A 1070 -24.00 -30.02 -54.38
CA PRO A 1070 -24.07 -31.09 -55.36
C PRO A 1070 -24.79 -32.32 -54.80
N ALA A 1071 -25.38 -33.13 -55.69
CA ALA A 1071 -26.06 -34.38 -55.33
C ALA A 1071 -25.10 -35.48 -54.81
N THR A 1072 -23.79 -35.29 -54.98
CA THR A 1072 -22.74 -36.18 -54.49
C THR A 1072 -21.63 -35.38 -53.81
N SER A 1073 -21.14 -35.87 -52.67
CA SER A 1073 -20.06 -35.23 -51.94
C SER A 1073 -18.73 -35.30 -52.69
N PRO A 1074 -17.93 -34.20 -52.73
CA PRO A 1074 -16.55 -34.22 -53.23
C PRO A 1074 -15.59 -34.96 -52.27
N PHE A 1075 -15.94 -35.10 -50.99
CA PHE A 1075 -15.12 -35.76 -49.98
C PHE A 1075 -15.78 -37.04 -49.46
N ARG A 1076 -14.99 -38.09 -49.24
CA ARG A 1076 -15.50 -39.42 -48.88
C ARG A 1076 -16.13 -39.47 -47.47
N ASP A 1077 -15.66 -38.61 -46.57
CA ASP A 1077 -16.04 -38.57 -45.15
C ASP A 1077 -17.10 -37.51 -44.82
N VAL A 1078 -17.63 -36.82 -45.84
CA VAL A 1078 -18.68 -35.82 -45.68
C VAL A 1078 -19.95 -36.37 -46.33
N GLU A 1079 -20.93 -36.75 -45.51
CA GLU A 1079 -22.19 -37.34 -45.97
C GLU A 1079 -23.17 -36.26 -46.46
N VAL A 1080 -23.93 -36.59 -47.52
CA VAL A 1080 -24.98 -35.70 -48.07
C VAL A 1080 -26.03 -35.44 -47.00
N GLY A 1081 -26.24 -34.16 -46.67
CA GLY A 1081 -27.19 -33.74 -45.63
C GLY A 1081 -26.62 -33.67 -44.21
N SER A 1082 -25.32 -33.90 -44.01
CA SER A 1082 -24.66 -33.63 -42.73
C SER A 1082 -24.62 -32.12 -42.40
N THR A 1083 -24.45 -31.77 -41.12
CA THR A 1083 -24.58 -30.40 -40.59
C THR A 1083 -23.75 -29.34 -41.33
N PHE A 1084 -22.57 -29.72 -41.85
CA PHE A 1084 -21.66 -28.80 -42.55
C PHE A 1084 -21.57 -29.09 -44.06
N TYR A 1085 -22.42 -29.98 -44.60
CA TYR A 1085 -22.33 -30.45 -45.99
C TYR A 1085 -22.33 -29.30 -47.01
N GLU A 1086 -23.26 -28.37 -46.86
CA GLU A 1086 -23.41 -27.24 -47.77
C GLU A 1086 -22.18 -26.33 -47.74
N ALA A 1087 -21.74 -25.89 -46.56
CA ALA A 1087 -20.56 -25.05 -46.39
C ALA A 1087 -19.27 -25.72 -46.89
N ILE A 1088 -19.08 -27.02 -46.63
CA ILE A 1088 -17.89 -27.75 -47.09
C ILE A 1088 -17.89 -27.92 -48.61
N THR A 1089 -19.05 -28.20 -49.21
CA THR A 1089 -19.15 -28.38 -50.67
C THR A 1089 -19.05 -27.07 -51.43
N TRP A 1090 -19.56 -25.97 -50.87
CA TRP A 1090 -19.32 -24.61 -51.36
C TRP A 1090 -17.83 -24.30 -51.36
N ALA A 1091 -17.16 -24.46 -50.22
CA ALA A 1091 -15.74 -24.16 -50.08
C ALA A 1091 -14.88 -25.01 -51.02
N ALA A 1092 -15.29 -26.24 -51.32
CA ALA A 1092 -14.62 -27.09 -52.31
C ALA A 1092 -14.85 -26.61 -53.75
N ALA A 1093 -16.06 -26.14 -54.07
CA ALA A 1093 -16.41 -25.64 -55.40
C ALA A 1093 -15.75 -24.30 -55.72
N THR A 1094 -15.58 -23.42 -54.72
CA THR A 1094 -14.96 -22.10 -54.86
C THR A 1094 -13.45 -22.11 -54.64
N GLY A 1095 -12.87 -23.24 -54.24
CA GLY A 1095 -11.43 -23.39 -54.05
C GLY A 1095 -10.89 -22.91 -52.69
N VAL A 1096 -11.77 -22.47 -51.78
CA VAL A 1096 -11.43 -22.15 -50.38
C VAL A 1096 -10.78 -23.35 -49.68
N THR A 1097 -11.25 -24.57 -49.96
CA THR A 1097 -10.63 -25.81 -49.49
C THR A 1097 -10.44 -26.85 -50.59
N LYS A 1098 -9.37 -27.65 -50.48
CA LYS A 1098 -9.09 -28.80 -51.34
C LYS A 1098 -9.20 -30.14 -50.60
N GLY A 1099 -9.54 -30.10 -49.31
CA GLY A 1099 -9.45 -31.26 -48.41
C GLY A 1099 -8.03 -31.81 -48.28
N TYR A 1100 -7.95 -33.05 -47.82
CA TYR A 1100 -6.71 -33.79 -47.67
C TYR A 1100 -6.44 -34.67 -48.91
N SER A 1101 -5.17 -35.03 -49.10
CA SER A 1101 -4.72 -35.86 -50.23
C SER A 1101 -5.38 -37.25 -50.33
N ASP A 1102 -5.99 -37.74 -49.27
CA ASP A 1102 -6.74 -39.01 -49.20
C ASP A 1102 -8.23 -38.86 -49.58
N ASN A 1103 -8.62 -37.71 -50.13
CA ASN A 1103 -9.98 -37.35 -50.52
C ASN A 1103 -10.96 -37.28 -49.33
N THR A 1104 -10.47 -36.85 -48.17
CA THR A 1104 -11.25 -36.54 -46.96
C THR A 1104 -11.19 -35.06 -46.61
N PHE A 1105 -12.17 -34.56 -45.86
CA PHE A 1105 -12.18 -33.18 -45.33
C PHE A 1105 -11.89 -33.10 -43.83
N LYS A 1106 -12.25 -34.14 -43.09
CA LYS A 1106 -12.13 -34.29 -41.63
C LYS A 1106 -12.93 -33.22 -40.88
N GLN A 1107 -14.24 -33.19 -41.12
CA GLN A 1107 -15.13 -32.10 -40.70
C GLN A 1107 -15.20 -31.82 -39.19
N TYR A 1108 -14.87 -32.79 -38.33
CA TYR A 1108 -14.86 -32.66 -36.87
C TYR A 1108 -13.46 -32.54 -36.27
N GLN A 1109 -12.41 -32.52 -37.09
CA GLN A 1109 -11.07 -32.23 -36.61
C GLN A 1109 -10.94 -30.73 -36.36
N ASP A 1110 -10.26 -30.34 -35.29
CA ASP A 1110 -9.95 -28.95 -34.99
C ASP A 1110 -9.09 -28.34 -36.10
N VAL A 1111 -9.40 -27.10 -36.46
CA VAL A 1111 -8.67 -26.36 -37.49
C VAL A 1111 -7.51 -25.61 -36.84
N THR A 1112 -6.33 -25.70 -37.44
CA THR A 1112 -5.18 -24.92 -36.97
C THR A 1112 -5.29 -23.45 -37.40
N ARG A 1113 -4.61 -22.55 -36.67
CA ARG A 1113 -4.54 -21.11 -37.00
C ARG A 1113 -4.07 -20.88 -38.44
N ALA A 1114 -3.06 -21.62 -38.89
CA ALA A 1114 -2.55 -21.51 -40.26
C ALA A 1114 -3.54 -22.03 -41.32
N GLU A 1115 -4.26 -23.11 -41.04
CA GLU A 1115 -5.29 -23.62 -41.95
C GLU A 1115 -6.48 -22.67 -42.06
N PHE A 1116 -6.91 -22.08 -40.93
CA PHE A 1116 -7.97 -21.08 -40.93
C PHE A 1116 -7.55 -19.82 -41.70
N ALA A 1117 -6.33 -19.33 -41.48
CA ALA A 1117 -5.79 -18.21 -42.26
C ALA A 1117 -5.82 -18.49 -43.77
N ALA A 1118 -5.51 -19.72 -44.18
CA ALA A 1118 -5.58 -20.12 -45.58
C ALA A 1118 -7.02 -20.23 -46.12
N PHE A 1119 -8.02 -20.49 -45.27
CA PHE A 1119 -9.42 -20.42 -45.69
C PHE A 1119 -9.84 -18.97 -45.91
N VAL A 1120 -9.54 -18.07 -44.96
CA VAL A 1120 -9.86 -16.64 -45.08
C VAL A 1120 -9.20 -16.01 -46.29
N PHE A 1121 -7.88 -16.18 -46.46
CA PHE A 1121 -7.14 -15.64 -47.61
C PHE A 1121 -7.69 -16.13 -48.96
N ARG A 1122 -8.10 -17.40 -49.08
CA ARG A 1122 -8.67 -17.89 -50.35
C ARG A 1122 -10.11 -17.43 -50.59
N ALA A 1123 -10.82 -17.03 -49.54
CA ALA A 1123 -12.20 -16.57 -49.65
C ALA A 1123 -12.27 -15.08 -49.99
N VAL A 1124 -11.41 -14.27 -49.37
CA VAL A 1124 -11.48 -12.79 -49.44
C VAL A 1124 -10.12 -12.09 -49.54
N GLY A 1125 -9.02 -12.84 -49.64
CA GLY A 1125 -7.68 -12.26 -49.67
C GLY A 1125 -7.29 -11.65 -51.01
N ASP A 1126 -6.33 -10.74 -50.98
CA ASP A 1126 -5.78 -10.12 -52.18
C ASP A 1126 -4.80 -11.07 -52.90
N GLU A 1127 -5.16 -11.48 -54.12
CA GLU A 1127 -4.30 -12.33 -54.97
C GLU A 1127 -3.00 -11.62 -55.39
N ASP A 1128 -2.99 -10.29 -55.41
CA ASP A 1128 -1.84 -9.45 -55.75
C ASP A 1128 -0.95 -9.09 -54.55
N PHE A 1129 -1.28 -9.59 -53.35
CA PHE A 1129 -0.51 -9.35 -52.13
C PHE A 1129 0.97 -9.73 -52.28
N GLN A 1130 1.84 -8.75 -52.03
CA GLN A 1130 3.28 -8.93 -52.13
C GLN A 1130 3.83 -9.61 -50.87
N VAL A 1131 4.11 -10.91 -50.99
CA VAL A 1131 4.62 -11.74 -49.89
C VAL A 1131 5.94 -11.18 -49.35
N PRO A 1132 6.03 -10.85 -48.05
CA PRO A 1132 7.25 -10.34 -47.43
C PRO A 1132 8.42 -11.32 -47.57
N ALA A 1133 9.61 -10.79 -47.89
CA ALA A 1133 10.85 -11.57 -48.01
C ALA A 1133 11.38 -12.07 -46.65
N GLU A 1134 11.04 -11.36 -45.57
CA GLU A 1134 11.36 -11.71 -44.18
C GLU A 1134 10.05 -11.98 -43.42
N SER A 1135 10.08 -12.89 -42.45
CA SER A 1135 8.88 -13.23 -41.69
C SER A 1135 8.70 -12.30 -40.50
N PRO A 1136 7.46 -11.83 -40.25
CA PRO A 1136 7.14 -11.09 -39.02
C PRO A 1136 7.03 -12.00 -37.79
N PHE A 1137 7.11 -13.33 -37.95
CA PHE A 1137 6.96 -14.28 -36.84
C PHE A 1137 8.16 -15.22 -36.70
N THR A 1138 8.50 -15.57 -35.46
CA THR A 1138 9.67 -16.40 -35.13
C THR A 1138 9.50 -17.88 -35.49
N ASP A 1139 8.26 -18.39 -35.55
CA ASP A 1139 7.91 -19.78 -35.85
C ASP A 1139 7.41 -20.00 -37.30
N LEU A 1140 7.53 -18.98 -38.16
CA LEU A 1140 7.07 -19.00 -39.54
C LEU A 1140 8.23 -18.68 -40.50
N MET A 1141 8.53 -19.55 -41.45
CA MET A 1141 9.63 -19.35 -42.40
C MET A 1141 9.13 -18.93 -43.80
N PRO A 1142 9.82 -18.02 -44.51
CA PRO A 1142 9.49 -17.68 -45.90
C PRO A 1142 9.39 -18.93 -46.79
N GLY A 1143 8.25 -19.08 -47.47
CA GLY A 1143 7.95 -20.24 -48.32
C GLY A 1143 7.36 -21.46 -47.61
N GLN A 1144 7.15 -21.41 -46.28
CA GLN A 1144 6.40 -22.41 -45.54
C GLN A 1144 4.94 -22.47 -46.01
N THR A 1145 4.29 -23.62 -45.85
CA THR A 1145 2.86 -23.79 -46.14
C THR A 1145 2.03 -22.74 -45.38
N HIS A 1146 1.12 -22.06 -46.08
CA HIS A 1146 0.28 -20.97 -45.58
C HIS A 1146 0.99 -19.64 -45.28
N TYR A 1147 2.29 -19.51 -45.56
CA TYR A 1147 3.07 -18.28 -45.32
C TYR A 1147 2.38 -17.02 -45.89
N GLN A 1148 2.02 -17.04 -47.18
CA GLN A 1148 1.34 -15.93 -47.84
C GLN A 1148 0.05 -15.51 -47.12
N ALA A 1149 -0.80 -16.48 -46.75
CA ALA A 1149 -2.07 -16.21 -46.10
C ALA A 1149 -1.88 -15.62 -44.70
N ILE A 1150 -0.89 -16.13 -43.95
CA ILE A 1150 -0.59 -15.67 -42.59
C ILE A 1150 -0.04 -14.24 -42.61
N THR A 1151 0.92 -13.94 -43.50
CA THR A 1151 1.51 -12.60 -43.61
C THR A 1151 0.52 -11.57 -44.16
N TRP A 1152 -0.40 -11.98 -45.03
CA TRP A 1152 -1.48 -11.10 -45.48
C TRP A 1152 -2.45 -10.74 -44.34
N MET A 1153 -2.89 -11.73 -43.55
CA MET A 1153 -3.77 -11.46 -42.41
C MET A 1153 -3.11 -10.57 -41.35
N GLU A 1154 -1.79 -10.64 -41.20
CA GLU A 1154 -1.03 -9.77 -40.31
C GLU A 1154 -0.97 -8.33 -40.86
N SER A 1155 -0.68 -8.15 -42.15
CA SER A 1155 -0.60 -6.82 -42.77
C SER A 1155 -1.94 -6.08 -42.76
N GLU A 1156 -3.05 -6.81 -42.88
CA GLU A 1156 -4.40 -6.27 -42.79
C GLU A 1156 -4.92 -6.15 -41.34
N GLY A 1157 -4.10 -6.49 -40.33
CA GLY A 1157 -4.48 -6.42 -38.91
C GLY A 1157 -5.55 -7.43 -38.47
N LEU A 1158 -5.92 -8.37 -39.34
CA LEU A 1158 -6.99 -9.37 -39.11
C LEU A 1158 -6.61 -10.37 -38.01
N LEU A 1159 -5.33 -10.73 -37.88
CA LEU A 1159 -4.84 -11.63 -36.85
C LEU A 1159 -3.39 -11.32 -36.47
N LYS A 1160 -3.14 -11.07 -35.18
CA LYS A 1160 -1.78 -10.85 -34.64
C LYS A 1160 -1.16 -12.15 -34.11
N GLY A 1161 0.16 -12.18 -34.04
CA GLY A 1161 0.92 -13.21 -33.33
C GLY A 1161 0.79 -13.11 -31.81
N TYR A 1162 1.36 -14.07 -31.11
CA TYR A 1162 1.51 -14.06 -29.65
C TYR A 1162 2.62 -13.10 -29.23
N GLN A 1163 2.61 -12.70 -27.95
CA GLN A 1163 3.59 -11.76 -27.39
C GLN A 1163 5.04 -12.26 -27.46
N ASP A 1164 5.24 -13.58 -27.56
CA ASP A 1164 6.54 -14.24 -27.77
C ASP A 1164 7.08 -14.12 -29.21
N GLY A 1165 6.39 -13.36 -30.07
CA GLY A 1165 6.74 -13.18 -31.48
C GLY A 1165 6.39 -14.36 -32.38
N SER A 1166 5.74 -15.41 -31.87
CA SER A 1166 5.29 -16.56 -32.67
C SER A 1166 3.87 -16.36 -33.22
N PHE A 1167 3.54 -16.99 -34.34
CA PHE A 1167 2.17 -17.05 -34.87
C PHE A 1167 1.37 -18.23 -34.29
N GLY A 1168 2.05 -19.32 -33.92
CA GLY A 1168 1.45 -20.58 -33.47
C GLY A 1168 0.87 -21.39 -34.63
N VAL A 1169 1.64 -21.60 -35.69
CA VAL A 1169 1.20 -22.19 -36.98
C VAL A 1169 0.39 -23.49 -36.82
N ALA A 1170 0.79 -24.38 -35.90
CA ALA A 1170 0.16 -25.68 -35.68
C ALA A 1170 -0.86 -25.70 -34.53
N LYS A 1171 -1.04 -24.58 -33.80
CA LYS A 1171 -2.01 -24.52 -32.70
C LYS A 1171 -3.43 -24.51 -33.27
N PRO A 1172 -4.38 -25.25 -32.67
CA PRO A 1172 -5.80 -25.07 -32.94
C PRO A 1172 -6.20 -23.60 -32.74
N ILE A 1173 -7.15 -23.12 -33.53
CA ILE A 1173 -7.76 -21.80 -33.33
C ILE A 1173 -9.07 -21.95 -32.56
N THR A 1174 -9.31 -21.04 -31.62
CA THR A 1174 -10.52 -21.04 -30.80
C THR A 1174 -11.69 -20.37 -31.52
N ARG A 1175 -12.92 -20.66 -31.05
CA ARG A 1175 -14.13 -20.04 -31.57
C ARG A 1175 -14.17 -18.51 -31.38
N GLY A 1176 -13.65 -18.01 -30.27
CA GLY A 1176 -13.55 -16.58 -29.97
C GLY A 1176 -12.58 -15.85 -30.90
N GLU A 1177 -11.41 -16.43 -31.17
CA GLU A 1177 -10.47 -15.87 -32.16
C GLU A 1177 -11.07 -15.83 -33.57
N VAL A 1178 -11.81 -16.86 -33.97
CA VAL A 1178 -12.54 -16.85 -35.26
C VAL A 1178 -13.57 -15.72 -35.32
N ALA A 1179 -14.30 -15.45 -34.23
CA ALA A 1179 -15.27 -14.37 -34.19
C ALA A 1179 -14.63 -13.00 -34.46
N VAL A 1180 -13.51 -12.72 -33.79
CA VAL A 1180 -12.75 -11.47 -33.97
C VAL A 1180 -12.20 -11.34 -35.39
N ILE A 1181 -11.65 -12.41 -35.94
CA ILE A 1181 -11.15 -12.40 -37.32
C ILE A 1181 -12.29 -12.08 -38.29
N MET A 1182 -13.47 -12.68 -38.10
CA MET A 1182 -14.60 -12.45 -38.98
C MET A 1182 -15.16 -11.02 -38.88
N GLU A 1183 -15.24 -10.45 -37.68
CA GLU A 1183 -15.63 -9.04 -37.46
C GLU A 1183 -14.64 -8.08 -38.14
N ARG A 1184 -13.33 -8.36 -38.05
CA ARG A 1184 -12.30 -7.56 -38.73
C ARG A 1184 -12.31 -7.72 -40.24
N VAL A 1185 -12.59 -8.92 -40.74
CA VAL A 1185 -12.79 -9.16 -42.18
C VAL A 1185 -13.98 -8.34 -42.68
N ASP A 1186 -15.05 -8.23 -41.89
CA ASP A 1186 -16.19 -7.39 -42.24
C ASP A 1186 -15.84 -5.91 -42.33
N ALA A 1187 -15.12 -5.39 -41.34
CA ALA A 1187 -14.61 -4.01 -41.39
C ALA A 1187 -13.72 -3.77 -42.62
N MET A 1188 -12.77 -4.67 -42.89
CA MET A 1188 -11.88 -4.59 -44.06
C MET A 1188 -12.65 -4.59 -45.38
N MET A 1189 -13.70 -5.42 -45.50
CA MET A 1189 -14.51 -5.52 -46.72
C MET A 1189 -15.45 -4.33 -46.92
N GLN A 1190 -15.78 -3.57 -45.85
CA GLN A 1190 -16.62 -2.36 -45.92
C GLN A 1190 -15.83 -1.08 -46.27
N GLU A 1191 -14.52 -1.06 -46.00
CA GLU A 1191 -13.63 0.08 -46.31
C GLU A 1191 -13.01 0.03 -47.74
N GLY A 1192 -13.13 -1.12 -48.43
CA GLY A 1192 -12.50 -1.42 -49.73
C GLY A 1192 -13.25 -0.99 -50.99
#